data_AF-A0A6J4HWX5-F1
#
_entry.id   AF-A0A6J4HWX5-F1
#
_cell.length_a   1.000
_cell.length_b   1.000
_cell.length_c   1.000
_cell.angle_alpha   90.00
_cell.angle_beta   90.00
_cell.angle_gamma   90.00
#
_symmetry.space_group_name_H-M   'P 1'
#
loop_
_entity.id
_entity.type
_entity.pdbx_description
1 polymer ?
#
loop_
_entity_poly.entity_id
_entity_poly.type
_entity_poly.pdbx_seq_one_letter_code
_entity_poly.pdbx_strand_id
1 'polypeptide(L)'
;MTTFLRAAFASVILLISAVAAGQTLDFTWTGDKNKSWDKADNWAVNGKVAAAVPGPGDNVTIHPVTRNAPQVDKPTVTVNNFTIHPNATLDMNGCTMTIMGTASFAGGRIFNSKKNAIGITITAKGSTATFAGTSFGNSATDAVNIAATCASIYLNGSYFYGTAALNKTGPATDLGNGGNTFDKAVIITNSGAGDLVLNQVNADRYNLDAAPAFVNTGTGTIRVAERAAGTHFAGNLTVAASAQSKGIFFGQQGGTATLAAGRILAIGTGGFTGGALRLKNFVQQGTTTQKFTLTEQAALYLETGTSFQSDVTGTAGELYLNGATFLGTATLTKTGAGDNDSEGGNVFGGVTIINQDGTGRLRLGVSRADAFNAALALTGTGTGALEPAYNHAHSFAHNMTIGKALTLGAGNATIYLTGANPQTVGGTAAASVTRLVVNKPANGVLLGTSLRVTETAALQSGVVTTSSDHPLIIADNATVTGASPKSFVSGPVQKMGDDPFVFPVGKGTAFRPVSLSAPNAADAFTAEYFATVPDAAGAGSLAGLRYRCNTDYWQVEGSKGAGTVQITLPLEPGTCPGRPLPQYLSILNYRDGRWVDEGGTVDAAGTAIVSNALSNCAGYFTLGQPFYVLVNASQVNATTYAVDGPGMTPVAGTSGANGTEQKIKPTAPAAGATDKFTIRIAPSAGNQQLDIEVVYDAQLLVKEVRAVSPAGSLPLAPDYYEVVDGFNLYFRKERRQAARLDLRTNLSNGLYYNQGAGKFEVSLPNPALFTRTQLHVYRLDHPRTKVAVANPPTANDLSWVAAGATPGVYQFELELEDRQGTKKTYQGQFILKP
;
A
#
# COMPACT_ATOMS: atom_id res chain seq x y z
N MET A 1 38.58 -77.14 -71.93
CA MET A 1 38.08 -77.42 -70.57
C MET A 1 38.96 -76.83 -69.45
N THR A 2 40.13 -76.24 -69.76
CA THR A 2 41.13 -75.77 -68.76
C THR A 2 41.01 -74.29 -68.37
N THR A 3 40.39 -73.45 -69.20
CA THR A 3 40.22 -72.01 -68.93
C THR A 3 39.02 -71.72 -68.01
N PHE A 4 37.94 -72.50 -68.12
CA PHE A 4 36.73 -72.36 -67.29
C PHE A 4 36.95 -72.79 -65.84
N LEU A 5 37.75 -73.84 -65.59
CA LEU A 5 38.08 -74.28 -64.22
C LEU A 5 38.98 -73.27 -63.49
N ARG A 6 39.90 -72.58 -64.19
CA ARG A 6 40.77 -71.56 -63.58
C ARG A 6 40.01 -70.29 -63.23
N ALA A 7 39.06 -69.86 -64.06
CA ALA A 7 38.20 -68.71 -63.76
C ALA A 7 37.22 -69.03 -62.61
N ALA A 8 36.66 -70.25 -62.56
CA ALA A 8 35.80 -70.68 -61.45
C ALA A 8 36.58 -70.80 -60.13
N PHE A 9 37.81 -71.34 -60.13
CA PHE A 9 38.65 -71.39 -58.92
C PHE A 9 39.10 -70.00 -58.46
N ALA A 10 39.47 -69.10 -59.38
CA ALA A 10 39.82 -67.73 -59.03
C ALA A 10 38.62 -66.97 -58.46
N SER A 11 37.42 -67.14 -59.02
CA SER A 11 36.18 -66.52 -58.50
C SER A 11 35.73 -67.12 -57.17
N VAL A 12 35.88 -68.42 -56.94
CA VAL A 12 35.56 -69.05 -55.64
C VAL A 12 36.57 -68.64 -54.57
N ILE A 13 37.86 -68.50 -54.91
CA ILE A 13 38.87 -67.94 -53.99
C ILE A 13 38.59 -66.46 -53.73
N LEU A 14 38.22 -65.66 -54.74
CA LEU A 14 37.84 -64.25 -54.56
C LEU A 14 36.59 -64.10 -53.66
N LEU A 15 35.57 -64.94 -53.86
CA LEU A 15 34.37 -64.96 -53.03
C LEU A 15 34.66 -65.46 -51.60
N ILE A 16 35.52 -66.47 -51.41
CA ILE A 16 35.90 -66.95 -50.07
C ILE A 16 36.76 -65.90 -49.34
N SER A 17 37.64 -65.18 -50.03
CA SER A 17 38.38 -64.05 -49.44
C SER A 17 37.49 -62.82 -49.16
N ALA A 18 36.43 -62.61 -49.95
CA ALA A 18 35.46 -61.54 -49.70
C ALA A 18 34.52 -61.86 -48.52
N VAL A 19 34.19 -63.14 -48.30
CA VAL A 19 33.41 -63.58 -47.12
C VAL A 19 34.25 -63.50 -45.83
N ALA A 20 35.57 -63.69 -45.90
CA ALA A 20 36.47 -63.50 -44.75
C ALA A 20 36.70 -62.02 -44.38
N ALA A 21 36.61 -61.10 -45.35
CA ALA A 21 36.83 -59.66 -45.13
C ALA A 21 35.63 -58.93 -44.48
N GLY A 22 34.51 -59.62 -44.23
CA GLY A 22 33.28 -59.05 -43.67
C GLY A 22 32.79 -59.66 -42.35
N GLN A 23 33.53 -60.59 -41.74
CA GLN A 23 33.17 -61.16 -40.44
C GLN A 23 33.78 -60.33 -39.31
N THR A 24 32.94 -59.82 -38.40
CA THR A 24 33.38 -59.27 -37.13
C THR A 24 33.95 -60.40 -36.27
N LEU A 25 35.21 -60.26 -35.84
CA LEU A 25 35.85 -61.19 -34.92
C LEU A 25 35.98 -60.59 -33.52
N ASP A 26 35.94 -61.44 -32.50
CA ASP A 26 36.16 -61.06 -31.11
C ASP A 26 37.61 -61.37 -30.69
N PHE A 27 38.39 -60.30 -30.52
CA PHE A 27 39.77 -60.36 -30.08
C PHE A 27 39.90 -60.09 -28.58
N THR A 28 40.62 -60.98 -27.89
CA THR A 28 40.95 -60.83 -26.47
C THR A 28 42.47 -60.72 -26.29
N TRP A 29 42.92 -59.75 -25.51
CA TRP A 29 44.35 -59.60 -25.22
C TRP A 29 44.84 -60.70 -24.25
N THR A 30 45.89 -61.43 -24.65
CA THR A 30 46.58 -62.43 -23.78
C THR A 30 47.95 -61.94 -23.32
N GLY A 31 48.67 -61.17 -24.14
CA GLY A 31 50.00 -60.67 -23.81
C GLY A 31 51.09 -61.75 -23.75
N ASP A 32 50.88 -62.90 -24.40
CA ASP A 32 51.75 -64.08 -24.26
C ASP A 32 53.18 -63.87 -24.77
N LYS A 33 53.42 -62.92 -25.69
CA LYS A 33 54.75 -62.65 -26.26
C LYS A 33 55.39 -61.38 -25.72
N ASN A 34 54.73 -60.25 -25.89
CA ASN A 34 55.24 -58.93 -25.49
C ASN A 34 54.09 -57.93 -25.35
N LYS A 35 54.40 -56.63 -25.21
CA LYS A 35 53.41 -55.56 -25.05
C LYS A 35 52.83 -55.03 -26.36
N SER A 36 53.40 -55.38 -27.51
CA SER A 36 53.09 -54.77 -28.81
C SER A 36 51.66 -55.07 -29.25
N TRP A 37 50.84 -54.03 -29.43
CA TRP A 37 49.48 -54.15 -29.98
C TRP A 37 49.52 -54.77 -31.39
N ASP A 38 50.54 -54.44 -32.19
CA ASP A 38 50.71 -54.94 -33.56
C ASP A 38 51.25 -56.39 -33.68
N LYS A 39 51.33 -57.13 -32.57
CA LYS A 39 51.77 -58.53 -32.59
C LYS A 39 50.57 -59.47 -32.44
N ALA A 40 50.19 -60.15 -33.53
CA ALA A 40 49.06 -61.09 -33.58
C ALA A 40 49.11 -62.17 -32.48
N ASP A 41 50.30 -62.67 -32.14
CA ASP A 41 50.50 -63.68 -31.08
C ASP A 41 50.11 -63.21 -29.66
N ASN A 42 49.89 -61.91 -29.43
CA ASN A 42 49.39 -61.38 -28.16
C ASN A 42 47.86 -61.35 -28.07
N TRP A 43 47.18 -61.76 -29.15
CA TRP A 43 45.74 -61.77 -29.25
C TRP A 43 45.21 -63.20 -29.35
N ALA A 44 44.02 -63.42 -28.83
CA ALA A 44 43.25 -64.64 -29.03
C ALA A 44 41.91 -64.35 -29.69
N VAL A 45 41.52 -65.21 -30.63
CA VAL A 45 40.16 -65.27 -31.20
C VAL A 45 39.61 -66.66 -30.87
N ASN A 46 38.45 -66.73 -30.22
CA ASN A 46 37.85 -67.98 -29.74
C ASN A 46 38.81 -68.83 -28.87
N GLY A 47 39.60 -68.18 -28.02
CA GLY A 47 40.55 -68.85 -27.10
C GLY A 47 41.80 -69.44 -27.77
N LYS A 48 42.02 -69.18 -29.07
CA LYS A 48 43.22 -69.60 -29.81
C LYS A 48 44.02 -68.38 -30.24
N VAL A 49 45.34 -68.53 -30.36
CA VAL A 49 46.25 -67.48 -30.86
C VAL A 49 45.73 -66.95 -32.19
N ALA A 50 45.60 -65.63 -32.31
CA ALA A 50 45.07 -64.98 -33.49
C ALA A 50 46.08 -65.01 -34.66
N ALA A 51 45.56 -65.09 -35.89
CA ALA A 51 46.38 -65.02 -37.10
C ALA A 51 46.65 -63.57 -37.57
N ALA A 52 45.99 -62.59 -36.96
CA ALA A 52 46.06 -61.18 -37.30
C ALA A 52 45.89 -60.32 -36.04
N VAL A 53 45.98 -59.00 -36.20
CA VAL A 53 45.68 -58.02 -35.14
C VAL A 53 44.30 -57.39 -35.39
N PRO A 54 43.62 -56.87 -34.36
CA PRO A 54 42.29 -56.29 -34.51
C PRO A 54 42.25 -55.12 -35.50
N GLY A 55 41.23 -55.10 -36.36
CA GLY A 55 40.95 -54.02 -37.30
C GLY A 55 39.59 -53.34 -37.09
N PRO A 56 39.18 -52.45 -38.02
CA PRO A 56 37.99 -51.60 -37.86
C PRO A 56 36.65 -52.34 -37.71
N GLY A 57 36.56 -53.58 -38.20
CA GLY A 57 35.35 -54.42 -38.12
C GLY A 57 35.29 -55.30 -36.87
N ASP A 58 36.34 -55.31 -36.06
CA ASP A 58 36.56 -56.30 -35.00
C ASP A 58 36.26 -55.74 -33.61
N ASN A 59 35.86 -56.64 -32.71
CA ASN A 59 35.62 -56.33 -31.30
C ASN A 59 36.88 -56.63 -30.49
N VAL A 60 37.23 -55.75 -29.57
CA VAL A 60 38.42 -55.87 -28.73
C VAL A 60 38.03 -55.90 -27.26
N THR A 61 38.58 -56.87 -26.53
CA THR A 61 38.45 -56.98 -25.08
C THR A 61 39.81 -57.04 -24.40
N ILE A 62 40.04 -56.11 -23.47
CA ILE A 62 41.24 -56.07 -22.62
C ILE A 62 40.87 -56.53 -21.21
N HIS A 63 41.37 -57.70 -20.82
CA HIS A 63 41.25 -58.24 -19.47
C HIS A 63 42.52 -58.02 -18.64
N PRO A 64 42.45 -58.19 -17.31
CA PRO A 64 43.64 -58.18 -16.47
C PRO A 64 44.64 -59.26 -16.89
N VAL A 65 45.89 -58.86 -17.08
CA VAL A 65 47.01 -59.76 -17.35
C VAL A 65 48.11 -59.54 -16.32
N THR A 66 48.82 -60.60 -15.95
CA THR A 66 49.90 -60.55 -14.95
C THR A 66 51.22 -60.06 -15.52
N ARG A 67 51.40 -60.13 -16.83
CA ARG A 67 52.56 -59.61 -17.59
C ARG A 67 52.07 -59.02 -18.91
N ASN A 68 52.90 -58.17 -19.51
CA ASN A 68 52.71 -57.67 -20.88
C ASN A 68 51.33 -57.04 -21.13
N ALA A 69 50.94 -56.07 -20.30
CA ALA A 69 49.80 -55.21 -20.61
C ALA A 69 49.95 -54.57 -22.01
N PRO A 70 48.86 -54.42 -22.78
CA PRO A 70 48.90 -53.91 -24.13
C PRO A 70 49.45 -52.49 -24.19
N GLN A 71 50.34 -52.27 -25.15
CA GLN A 71 50.91 -50.98 -25.52
C GLN A 71 50.63 -50.73 -26.99
N VAL A 72 49.88 -49.67 -27.29
CA VAL A 72 49.61 -49.26 -28.67
C VAL A 72 50.89 -48.73 -29.29
N ASP A 73 51.28 -49.30 -30.42
CA ASP A 73 52.49 -48.98 -31.16
C ASP A 73 52.23 -48.60 -32.62
N LYS A 74 50.96 -48.51 -33.00
CA LYS A 74 50.49 -47.88 -34.24
C LYS A 74 49.96 -46.48 -33.97
N PRO A 75 50.32 -45.46 -34.78
CA PRO A 75 49.87 -44.08 -34.57
C PRO A 75 48.36 -43.92 -34.34
N THR A 76 47.56 -44.71 -35.04
CA THR A 76 46.11 -44.80 -34.86
C THR A 76 45.66 -46.25 -34.95
N VAL A 77 44.79 -46.65 -34.03
CA VAL A 77 44.06 -47.92 -34.05
C VAL A 77 42.57 -47.63 -34.23
N THR A 78 41.91 -48.42 -35.08
CA THR A 78 40.45 -48.36 -35.25
C THR A 78 39.87 -49.75 -35.02
N VAL A 79 38.82 -49.82 -34.21
CA VAL A 79 38.11 -51.06 -33.88
C VAL A 79 36.60 -50.83 -33.93
N ASN A 80 35.81 -51.91 -33.98
CA ASN A 80 34.36 -51.84 -33.91
C ASN A 80 33.92 -51.63 -32.45
N ASN A 81 33.83 -52.69 -31.65
CA ASN A 81 33.56 -52.58 -30.21
C ASN A 81 34.86 -52.62 -29.40
N PHE A 82 34.92 -51.91 -28.29
CA PHE A 82 36.05 -51.94 -27.36
C PHE A 82 35.57 -52.09 -25.93
N THR A 83 36.17 -53.02 -25.19
CA THR A 83 35.87 -53.27 -23.78
C THR A 83 37.16 -53.37 -22.97
N ILE A 84 37.24 -52.66 -21.84
CA ILE A 84 38.30 -52.83 -20.84
C ILE A 84 37.68 -53.20 -19.48
N HIS A 85 38.19 -54.25 -18.85
CA HIS A 85 37.66 -54.79 -17.60
C HIS A 85 38.30 -54.14 -16.36
N PRO A 86 37.67 -54.29 -15.17
CA PRO A 86 38.30 -53.93 -13.90
C PRO A 86 39.70 -54.51 -13.77
N ASN A 87 40.65 -53.73 -13.26
CA ASN A 87 42.06 -54.09 -13.07
C ASN A 87 42.88 -54.35 -14.35
N ALA A 88 42.29 -54.19 -15.54
CA ALA A 88 43.05 -54.22 -16.79
C ALA A 88 43.82 -52.90 -17.00
N THR A 89 44.89 -52.94 -17.79
CA THR A 89 45.66 -51.75 -18.14
C THR A 89 45.87 -51.66 -19.65
N LEU A 90 45.84 -50.45 -20.19
CA LEU A 90 46.17 -50.16 -21.58
C LEU A 90 47.06 -48.92 -21.65
N ASP A 91 48.22 -49.07 -22.29
CA ASP A 91 49.12 -47.96 -22.56
C ASP A 91 48.95 -47.48 -24.00
N MET A 92 48.56 -46.22 -24.16
CA MET A 92 48.38 -45.58 -25.46
C MET A 92 49.72 -45.20 -26.11
N ASN A 93 50.82 -45.07 -25.34
CA ASN A 93 52.19 -44.84 -25.86
C ASN A 93 52.28 -43.83 -27.03
N GLY A 94 51.63 -42.68 -26.87
CA GLY A 94 51.62 -41.60 -27.86
C GLY A 94 50.74 -41.82 -29.09
N CYS A 95 49.88 -42.83 -29.07
CA CYS A 95 49.00 -43.23 -30.16
C CYS A 95 47.53 -42.94 -29.84
N THR A 96 46.67 -42.97 -30.86
CA THR A 96 45.23 -42.68 -30.74
C THR A 96 44.37 -43.91 -31.05
N MET A 97 43.13 -43.93 -30.55
CA MET A 97 42.18 -45.01 -30.84
C MET A 97 40.83 -44.46 -31.29
N THR A 98 40.21 -45.09 -32.29
CA THR A 98 38.83 -44.84 -32.71
C THR A 98 37.99 -46.11 -32.50
N ILE A 99 36.85 -45.97 -31.83
CA ILE A 99 35.88 -47.03 -31.55
C ILE A 99 34.61 -46.69 -32.34
N MET A 100 34.26 -47.53 -33.31
CA MET A 100 33.16 -47.27 -34.25
C MET A 100 31.79 -47.76 -33.74
N GLY A 101 31.79 -48.70 -32.80
CA GLY A 101 30.62 -49.30 -32.16
C GLY A 101 30.53 -48.94 -30.67
N THR A 102 30.34 -49.95 -29.84
CA THR A 102 30.21 -49.82 -28.38
C THR A 102 31.57 -49.64 -27.72
N ALA A 103 31.73 -48.57 -26.95
CA ALA A 103 32.86 -48.34 -26.05
C ALA A 103 32.45 -48.65 -24.60
N SER A 104 32.98 -49.72 -24.02
CA SER A 104 32.71 -50.18 -22.66
C SER A 104 33.96 -50.03 -21.79
N PHE A 105 34.04 -48.92 -21.07
CA PHE A 105 35.10 -48.63 -20.11
C PHE A 105 34.64 -49.09 -18.73
N ALA A 106 34.72 -50.41 -18.46
CA ALA A 106 34.12 -51.05 -17.30
C ALA A 106 35.10 -51.17 -16.09
N GLY A 107 36.09 -50.29 -16.01
CA GLY A 107 37.12 -50.29 -14.97
C GLY A 107 38.54 -50.25 -15.53
N GLY A 108 39.52 -50.53 -14.69
CA GLY A 108 40.93 -50.56 -15.10
C GLY A 108 41.50 -49.17 -15.37
N ARG A 109 42.66 -49.13 -16.04
CA ARG A 109 43.40 -47.88 -16.31
C ARG A 109 43.85 -47.82 -17.76
N ILE A 110 43.55 -46.71 -18.41
CA ILE A 110 44.09 -46.36 -19.73
C ILE A 110 44.98 -45.14 -19.55
N PHE A 111 46.25 -45.23 -19.91
CA PHE A 111 47.22 -44.15 -19.69
C PHE A 111 48.14 -43.99 -20.89
N ASN A 112 48.96 -42.94 -20.88
CA ASN A 112 49.96 -42.71 -21.91
C ASN A 112 51.37 -42.67 -21.29
N SER A 113 52.18 -43.70 -21.53
CA SER A 113 53.56 -43.76 -21.04
C SER A 113 54.50 -42.78 -21.73
N LYS A 114 54.19 -42.34 -22.96
CA LYS A 114 54.95 -41.33 -23.68
C LYS A 114 54.59 -39.94 -23.16
N LYS A 115 55.18 -39.62 -22.00
CA LYS A 115 54.98 -38.35 -21.28
C LYS A 115 55.16 -37.17 -22.23
N ASN A 116 54.30 -36.16 -22.09
CA ASN A 116 54.25 -34.93 -22.90
C ASN A 116 53.83 -35.12 -24.37
N ALA A 117 53.36 -36.30 -24.80
CA ALA A 117 52.64 -36.41 -26.07
C ALA A 117 51.29 -35.68 -25.93
N ILE A 118 51.15 -34.55 -26.62
CA ILE A 118 49.94 -33.71 -26.58
C ILE A 118 48.88 -34.32 -27.51
N GLY A 119 47.61 -34.33 -27.09
CA GLY A 119 46.47 -34.66 -27.96
C GLY A 119 46.12 -36.15 -28.07
N ILE A 120 46.66 -37.00 -27.20
CA ILE A 120 46.33 -38.43 -27.17
C ILE A 120 44.86 -38.62 -26.79
N THR A 121 44.05 -39.02 -27.76
CA THR A 121 42.60 -39.06 -27.64
C THR A 121 42.07 -40.42 -28.02
N ILE A 122 41.17 -40.95 -27.20
CA ILE A 122 40.30 -42.07 -27.56
C ILE A 122 38.98 -41.49 -28.03
N THR A 123 38.62 -41.84 -29.27
CA THR A 123 37.43 -41.33 -29.94
C THR A 123 36.38 -42.43 -30.06
N ALA A 124 35.23 -42.29 -29.41
CA ALA A 124 34.09 -43.18 -29.58
C ALA A 124 33.03 -42.51 -30.48
N LYS A 125 32.60 -43.21 -31.54
CA LYS A 125 31.65 -42.68 -32.55
C LYS A 125 30.40 -43.54 -32.75
N GLY A 126 30.28 -44.63 -32.00
CA GLY A 126 29.26 -45.64 -32.26
C GLY A 126 27.97 -45.46 -31.45
N SER A 127 27.31 -46.58 -31.17
CA SER A 127 26.01 -46.60 -30.51
C SER A 127 26.08 -46.13 -29.05
N THR A 128 27.04 -46.62 -28.27
CA THR A 128 27.08 -46.41 -26.83
C THR A 128 28.51 -46.19 -26.32
N ALA A 129 28.69 -45.22 -25.43
CA ALA A 129 29.90 -45.11 -24.60
C ALA A 129 29.53 -45.20 -23.11
N THR A 130 30.06 -46.20 -22.41
CA THR A 130 29.87 -46.40 -20.98
C THR A 130 31.17 -46.19 -20.23
N PHE A 131 31.17 -45.26 -19.29
CA PHE A 131 32.32 -44.88 -18.45
C PHE A 131 32.09 -45.34 -17.01
N ALA A 132 32.39 -46.60 -16.71
CA ALA A 132 32.12 -47.25 -15.43
C ALA A 132 33.40 -47.64 -14.67
N GLY A 133 34.00 -46.68 -13.96
CA GLY A 133 35.14 -46.93 -13.06
C GLY A 133 36.52 -46.94 -13.71
N THR A 134 36.64 -46.62 -15.01
CA THR A 134 37.95 -46.55 -15.68
C THR A 134 38.68 -45.27 -15.33
N SER A 135 39.99 -45.39 -15.11
CA SER A 135 40.89 -44.24 -14.94
C SER A 135 41.59 -43.90 -16.25
N PHE A 136 41.36 -42.71 -16.80
CA PHE A 136 42.01 -42.18 -18.02
C PHE A 136 43.25 -41.36 -17.64
N GLY A 137 44.31 -42.07 -17.25
CA GLY A 137 45.55 -41.56 -16.68
C GLY A 137 45.69 -41.91 -15.20
N ASN A 138 46.74 -41.40 -14.57
CA ASN A 138 46.92 -41.35 -13.11
C ASN A 138 47.38 -39.96 -12.62
N SER A 139 47.67 -39.07 -13.57
CA SER A 139 48.11 -37.70 -13.38
C SER A 139 47.84 -36.92 -14.66
N ALA A 140 48.01 -35.60 -14.62
CA ALA A 140 47.97 -34.79 -15.84
C ALA A 140 49.07 -35.16 -16.87
N THR A 141 50.16 -35.81 -16.46
CA THR A 141 51.32 -36.10 -17.34
C THR A 141 51.17 -37.35 -18.20
N ASP A 142 50.30 -38.27 -17.79
CA ASP A 142 49.98 -39.53 -18.48
C ASP A 142 48.49 -39.63 -18.85
N ALA A 143 47.80 -38.49 -18.81
CA ALA A 143 46.39 -38.35 -19.13
C ALA A 143 46.09 -38.76 -20.58
N VAL A 144 44.89 -39.32 -20.76
CA VAL A 144 44.31 -39.63 -22.07
C VAL A 144 43.02 -38.85 -22.21
N ASN A 145 42.88 -38.12 -23.32
CA ASN A 145 41.69 -37.36 -23.62
C ASN A 145 40.58 -38.27 -24.16
N ILE A 146 39.33 -37.86 -23.96
CA ILE A 146 38.15 -38.60 -24.43
C ILE A 146 37.32 -37.70 -25.33
N ALA A 147 36.96 -38.23 -26.50
CA ALA A 147 35.99 -37.64 -27.40
C ALA A 147 34.93 -38.68 -27.74
N ALA A 148 33.73 -38.57 -27.17
CA ALA A 148 32.64 -39.52 -27.42
C ALA A 148 31.47 -38.79 -28.08
N THR A 149 31.08 -39.21 -29.29
CA THR A 149 29.82 -38.81 -29.92
C THR A 149 29.03 -40.07 -30.21
N CYS A 150 28.11 -40.41 -29.30
CA CYS A 150 27.39 -41.68 -29.31
C CYS A 150 25.90 -41.47 -29.14
N ALA A 151 25.08 -42.42 -29.60
CA ALA A 151 23.63 -42.36 -29.39
C ALA A 151 23.29 -42.39 -27.89
N SER A 152 24.04 -43.18 -27.11
CA SER A 152 23.98 -43.20 -25.65
C SER A 152 25.34 -42.99 -24.98
N ILE A 153 25.34 -42.26 -23.86
CA ILE A 153 26.50 -42.00 -23.00
C ILE A 153 26.11 -42.24 -21.54
N TYR A 154 26.85 -43.10 -20.85
CA TYR A 154 26.64 -43.40 -19.43
C TYR A 154 27.88 -43.02 -18.62
N LEU A 155 27.74 -42.10 -17.67
CA LEU A 155 28.80 -41.63 -16.78
C LEU A 155 28.63 -42.26 -15.39
N ASN A 156 29.42 -43.31 -15.10
CA ASN A 156 29.21 -44.25 -14.00
C ASN A 156 30.48 -44.45 -13.15
N GLY A 157 31.22 -43.39 -12.82
CA GLY A 157 32.29 -43.46 -11.82
C GLY A 157 33.71 -43.43 -12.35
N SER A 158 33.93 -42.96 -13.59
CA SER A 158 35.26 -42.89 -14.19
C SER A 158 36.05 -41.66 -13.75
N TYR A 159 37.37 -41.73 -13.86
CA TYR A 159 38.28 -40.63 -13.56
C TYR A 159 38.94 -40.11 -14.84
N PHE A 160 38.80 -38.82 -15.12
CA PHE A 160 39.34 -38.14 -16.29
C PHE A 160 40.44 -37.16 -15.89
N TYR A 161 41.70 -37.58 -16.04
CA TYR A 161 42.86 -36.68 -15.84
C TYR A 161 43.09 -35.74 -17.03
N GLY A 162 42.61 -36.13 -18.22
CA GLY A 162 42.64 -35.35 -19.46
C GLY A 162 41.31 -34.67 -19.75
N THR A 163 41.19 -34.04 -20.92
CA THR A 163 39.95 -33.39 -21.34
C THR A 163 38.90 -34.40 -21.81
N ALA A 164 37.62 -34.10 -21.61
CA ALA A 164 36.51 -34.92 -22.08
C ALA A 164 35.52 -34.10 -22.92
N ALA A 165 35.24 -34.53 -24.14
CA ALA A 165 34.19 -33.99 -24.99
C ALA A 165 33.16 -35.10 -25.26
N LEU A 166 31.99 -34.98 -24.65
CA LEU A 166 30.95 -36.00 -24.63
C LEU A 166 29.71 -35.44 -25.31
N ASN A 167 29.19 -36.11 -26.33
CA ASN A 167 28.00 -35.70 -27.07
C ASN A 167 27.03 -36.87 -27.25
N LYS A 168 25.89 -36.79 -26.55
CA LYS A 168 24.79 -37.74 -26.72
C LYS A 168 23.93 -37.31 -27.91
N THR A 169 23.66 -38.23 -28.84
CA THR A 169 22.88 -37.94 -30.07
C THR A 169 21.54 -38.67 -30.18
N GLY A 170 21.32 -39.71 -29.36
CA GLY A 170 20.20 -40.63 -29.53
C GLY A 170 18.88 -40.21 -28.86
N PRO A 171 17.78 -40.90 -29.18
CA PRO A 171 16.45 -40.60 -28.65
C PRO A 171 16.15 -41.23 -27.27
N ALA A 172 16.95 -42.20 -26.83
CA ALA A 172 16.75 -42.85 -25.53
C ALA A 172 17.22 -41.95 -24.38
N THR A 173 16.53 -42.01 -23.24
CA THR A 173 17.01 -41.37 -22.00
C THR A 173 18.14 -42.18 -21.39
N ASP A 174 19.29 -41.54 -21.15
CA ASP A 174 20.44 -42.17 -20.52
C ASP A 174 20.50 -41.82 -19.03
N LEU A 175 20.61 -42.85 -18.19
CA LEU A 175 20.69 -42.71 -16.74
C LEU A 175 22.13 -42.99 -16.27
N GLY A 176 22.92 -41.93 -16.12
CA GLY A 176 24.26 -41.99 -15.53
C GLY A 176 24.21 -42.06 -14.00
N ASN A 177 24.88 -43.06 -13.44
CA ASN A 177 24.98 -43.24 -11.98
C ASN A 177 25.79 -42.13 -11.31
N GLY A 178 26.67 -41.43 -12.03
CA GLY A 178 27.59 -40.42 -11.50
C GLY A 178 28.78 -41.05 -10.77
N GLY A 179 29.47 -40.26 -9.94
CA GLY A 179 30.70 -40.66 -9.25
C GLY A 179 31.98 -40.36 -10.05
N ASN A 180 31.85 -39.59 -11.12
CA ASN A 180 32.96 -39.28 -12.02
C ASN A 180 33.78 -38.12 -11.47
N THR A 181 35.07 -38.11 -11.75
CA THR A 181 35.96 -36.99 -11.42
C THR A 181 36.62 -36.44 -12.68
N PHE A 182 36.58 -35.12 -12.87
CA PHE A 182 37.19 -34.43 -13.99
C PHE A 182 38.25 -33.45 -13.48
N ASP A 183 39.50 -33.61 -13.91
CA ASP A 183 40.61 -32.71 -13.56
C ASP A 183 40.84 -31.60 -14.58
N LYS A 184 40.39 -31.79 -15.83
CA LYS A 184 40.57 -30.87 -16.95
C LYS A 184 39.27 -30.65 -17.70
N ALA A 185 39.29 -29.71 -18.64
CA ALA A 185 38.15 -29.23 -19.39
C ALA A 185 37.19 -30.36 -19.82
N VAL A 186 35.92 -30.25 -19.42
CA VAL A 186 34.86 -31.18 -19.82
C VAL A 186 33.70 -30.45 -20.48
N ILE A 187 33.30 -30.94 -21.65
CA ILE A 187 32.13 -30.47 -22.39
C ILE A 187 31.17 -31.65 -22.50
N ILE A 188 29.98 -31.50 -21.93
CA ILE A 188 28.89 -32.48 -21.99
C ILE A 188 27.77 -31.88 -22.82
N THR A 189 27.55 -32.47 -23.99
CA THR A 189 26.55 -32.06 -24.96
C THR A 189 25.43 -33.09 -25.04
N ASN A 190 24.19 -32.62 -25.08
CA ASN A 190 23.06 -33.42 -25.55
C ASN A 190 22.55 -32.80 -26.86
N SER A 191 22.77 -33.48 -27.97
CA SER A 191 22.22 -33.13 -29.27
C SER A 191 21.04 -34.02 -29.67
N GLY A 192 20.65 -34.97 -28.82
CA GLY A 192 19.60 -35.96 -29.05
C GLY A 192 18.22 -35.55 -28.54
N ALA A 193 17.24 -36.43 -28.78
CA ALA A 193 15.86 -36.24 -28.32
C ALA A 193 15.58 -36.80 -26.92
N GLY A 194 16.43 -37.71 -26.43
CA GLY A 194 16.33 -38.29 -25.10
C GLY A 194 17.02 -37.44 -24.04
N ASP A 195 16.65 -37.62 -22.77
CA ASP A 195 17.29 -36.92 -21.66
C ASP A 195 18.70 -37.52 -21.38
N LEU A 196 19.66 -36.66 -21.04
CA LEU A 196 20.94 -37.07 -20.47
C LEU A 196 20.91 -36.78 -18.97
N VAL A 197 20.78 -37.82 -18.16
CA VAL A 197 20.64 -37.72 -16.70
C VAL A 197 21.94 -38.10 -16.01
N LEU A 198 22.45 -37.22 -15.17
CA LEU A 198 23.69 -37.38 -14.42
C LEU A 198 23.40 -37.49 -12.91
N ASN A 199 24.27 -38.21 -12.19
CA ASN A 199 24.25 -38.31 -10.72
C ASN A 199 22.99 -38.97 -10.15
N GLN A 200 22.60 -40.12 -10.72
CA GLN A 200 21.48 -40.91 -10.19
C GLN A 200 21.80 -41.58 -8.85
N VAL A 201 23.08 -41.87 -8.57
CA VAL A 201 23.53 -42.60 -7.38
C VAL A 201 24.63 -41.85 -6.63
N ASN A 202 25.66 -41.39 -7.35
CA ASN A 202 26.85 -40.75 -6.80
C ASN A 202 27.06 -39.35 -7.38
N ALA A 203 27.59 -38.44 -6.57
CA ALA A 203 27.95 -37.09 -7.00
C ALA A 203 29.18 -37.08 -7.92
N ASP A 204 29.16 -36.23 -8.94
CA ASP A 204 30.33 -35.96 -9.77
C ASP A 204 31.17 -34.84 -9.16
N ARG A 205 32.47 -34.86 -9.43
CA ARG A 205 33.42 -33.84 -9.01
C ARG A 205 34.09 -33.21 -10.21
N TYR A 206 33.91 -31.89 -10.34
CA TYR A 206 34.58 -31.07 -11.34
C TYR A 206 35.65 -30.24 -10.63
N ASN A 207 36.90 -30.66 -10.72
CA ASN A 207 38.01 -29.98 -10.06
C ASN A 207 38.31 -28.63 -10.72
N LEU A 208 39.23 -27.85 -10.14
CA LEU A 208 39.42 -26.43 -10.44
C LEU A 208 39.60 -26.14 -11.95
N ASP A 209 40.43 -26.91 -12.63
CA ASP A 209 40.73 -26.72 -14.06
C ASP A 209 39.71 -27.41 -14.99
N ALA A 210 38.66 -28.02 -14.43
CA ALA A 210 37.69 -28.78 -15.20
C ALA A 210 36.74 -27.92 -16.03
N ALA A 211 36.52 -26.67 -15.61
CA ALA A 211 35.70 -25.66 -16.28
C ALA A 211 34.48 -26.23 -17.06
N PRO A 212 33.58 -26.99 -16.40
CA PRO A 212 32.56 -27.77 -17.10
C PRO A 212 31.62 -26.92 -17.96
N ALA A 213 31.28 -27.45 -19.13
CA ALA A 213 30.30 -26.87 -20.04
C ALA A 213 29.17 -27.87 -20.33
N PHE A 214 27.93 -27.50 -19.99
CA PHE A 214 26.74 -28.27 -20.38
C PHE A 214 26.04 -27.59 -21.54
N VAL A 215 25.90 -28.29 -22.67
CA VAL A 215 25.35 -27.73 -23.90
C VAL A 215 24.21 -28.59 -24.39
N ASN A 216 22.98 -28.05 -24.43
CA ASN A 216 21.84 -28.77 -24.95
C ASN A 216 21.37 -28.19 -26.30
N THR A 217 21.70 -28.89 -27.38
CA THR A 217 21.28 -28.53 -28.74
C THR A 217 20.16 -29.41 -29.28
N GLY A 218 19.82 -30.48 -28.55
CA GLY A 218 18.76 -31.43 -28.90
C GLY A 218 17.40 -31.03 -28.35
N THR A 219 16.41 -31.92 -28.46
CA THR A 219 15.05 -31.74 -27.93
C THR A 219 14.81 -32.43 -26.59
N GLY A 220 15.83 -33.11 -26.04
CA GLY A 220 15.84 -33.63 -24.67
C GLY A 220 16.27 -32.57 -23.65
N THR A 221 16.63 -33.03 -22.45
CA THR A 221 17.25 -32.21 -21.38
C THR A 221 18.65 -32.70 -21.02
N ILE A 222 19.43 -31.87 -20.35
CA ILE A 222 20.55 -32.32 -19.51
C ILE A 222 20.13 -32.14 -18.05
N ARG A 223 20.21 -33.20 -17.25
CA ARG A 223 19.87 -33.19 -15.83
C ARG A 223 21.12 -33.46 -15.02
N VAL A 224 21.53 -32.50 -14.20
CA VAL A 224 22.77 -32.51 -13.43
C VAL A 224 22.45 -32.58 -11.95
N ALA A 225 23.21 -33.38 -11.18
CA ALA A 225 22.91 -33.60 -9.77
C ALA A 225 21.45 -34.08 -9.56
N GLU A 226 20.97 -35.05 -10.35
CA GLU A 226 19.54 -35.41 -10.35
C GLU A 226 19.08 -35.90 -8.97
N ARG A 227 19.78 -36.90 -8.40
CA ARG A 227 19.42 -37.55 -7.12
C ARG A 227 20.53 -37.50 -6.08
N ALA A 228 21.79 -37.62 -6.50
CA ALA A 228 22.90 -37.67 -5.57
C ALA A 228 23.19 -36.29 -4.96
N ALA A 229 23.45 -36.27 -3.66
CA ALA A 229 23.89 -35.07 -2.96
C ALA A 229 25.40 -34.88 -3.12
N GLY A 230 25.84 -33.64 -3.31
CA GLY A 230 27.25 -33.25 -3.23
C GLY A 230 27.98 -33.10 -4.54
N THR A 231 27.28 -32.97 -5.68
CA THR A 231 27.95 -32.62 -6.95
C THR A 231 28.67 -31.28 -6.78
N HIS A 232 29.95 -31.23 -7.10
CA HIS A 232 30.80 -30.09 -6.75
C HIS A 232 31.52 -29.51 -7.97
N PHE A 233 31.35 -28.20 -8.15
CA PHE A 233 32.01 -27.40 -9.19
C PHE A 233 33.07 -26.52 -8.55
N ALA A 234 34.33 -26.95 -8.58
CA ALA A 234 35.48 -26.20 -8.07
C ALA A 234 36.00 -25.14 -9.07
N GLY A 235 35.70 -25.31 -10.35
CA GLY A 235 35.96 -24.35 -11.43
C GLY A 235 34.72 -23.55 -11.84
N ASN A 236 34.88 -22.67 -12.85
CA ASN A 236 33.74 -21.98 -13.46
C ASN A 236 32.86 -22.96 -14.24
N LEU A 237 31.56 -22.71 -14.25
CA LEU A 237 30.55 -23.54 -14.91
C LEU A 237 29.92 -22.75 -16.05
N THR A 238 29.75 -23.37 -17.21
CA THR A 238 29.03 -22.77 -18.35
C THR A 238 27.85 -23.62 -18.79
N VAL A 239 26.77 -22.95 -19.19
CA VAL A 239 25.57 -23.60 -19.72
C VAL A 239 25.13 -22.92 -21.02
N ALA A 240 24.68 -23.71 -22.00
CA ALA A 240 24.13 -23.18 -23.25
C ALA A 240 22.98 -24.07 -23.74
N ALA A 241 21.95 -23.44 -24.33
CA ALA A 241 20.78 -24.15 -24.83
C ALA A 241 20.27 -23.51 -26.13
N SER A 242 19.96 -24.37 -27.11
CA SER A 242 19.35 -23.96 -28.38
C SER A 242 17.83 -23.74 -28.25
N ALA A 243 17.20 -23.13 -29.25
CA ALA A 243 15.76 -22.86 -29.27
C ALA A 243 14.88 -24.11 -29.08
N GLN A 244 15.31 -25.26 -29.60
CA GLN A 244 14.61 -26.54 -29.51
C GLN A 244 14.87 -27.32 -28.21
N SER A 245 15.80 -26.85 -27.38
CA SER A 245 16.14 -27.45 -26.09
C SER A 245 14.94 -27.46 -25.15
N LYS A 246 14.76 -28.56 -24.38
CA LYS A 246 13.88 -28.53 -23.21
C LYS A 246 14.57 -27.94 -21.98
N GLY A 247 15.89 -27.81 -21.99
CA GLY A 247 16.65 -27.10 -20.97
C GLY A 247 17.78 -27.88 -20.31
N ILE A 248 18.31 -27.29 -19.25
CA ILE A 248 19.39 -27.83 -18.39
C ILE A 248 18.94 -27.65 -16.94
N PHE A 249 18.79 -28.76 -16.22
CA PHE A 249 18.19 -28.77 -14.88
C PHE A 249 19.19 -29.26 -13.83
N PHE A 250 19.22 -28.58 -12.69
CA PHE A 250 20.03 -28.95 -11.54
C PHE A 250 19.12 -29.38 -10.37
N GLY A 251 19.47 -30.48 -9.68
CA GLY A 251 18.94 -30.82 -8.36
C GLY A 251 17.46 -31.26 -8.27
N GLN A 252 16.87 -31.74 -9.36
CA GLN A 252 15.40 -31.90 -9.47
C GLN A 252 14.80 -32.93 -8.50
N GLN A 253 15.47 -34.07 -8.27
CA GLN A 253 15.01 -35.21 -7.46
C GLN A 253 15.74 -35.33 -6.11
N GLY A 254 16.08 -34.20 -5.49
CA GLY A 254 16.73 -34.15 -4.18
C GLY A 254 18.25 -34.15 -4.23
N GLY A 255 18.86 -34.32 -5.41
CA GLY A 255 20.29 -34.09 -5.57
C GLY A 255 20.68 -32.64 -5.32
N THR A 256 21.95 -32.42 -5.00
CA THR A 256 22.48 -31.10 -4.64
C THR A 256 23.74 -30.76 -5.40
N ALA A 257 23.88 -29.49 -5.75
CA ALA A 257 25.01 -28.95 -6.48
C ALA A 257 25.62 -27.76 -5.73
N THR A 258 26.95 -27.69 -5.68
CA THR A 258 27.67 -26.56 -5.07
C THR A 258 28.65 -25.95 -6.05
N LEU A 259 28.53 -24.64 -6.27
CA LEU A 259 29.52 -23.82 -6.95
C LEU A 259 30.48 -23.22 -5.92
N ALA A 260 31.77 -23.51 -6.06
CA ALA A 260 32.78 -23.07 -5.11
C ALA A 260 32.96 -21.53 -5.09
N ALA A 261 33.54 -21.03 -4.00
CA ALA A 261 33.84 -19.61 -3.85
C ALA A 261 34.78 -19.09 -4.96
N GLY A 262 34.53 -17.86 -5.42
CA GLY A 262 35.30 -17.25 -6.50
C GLY A 262 34.86 -17.67 -7.91
N ARG A 263 33.79 -18.47 -8.05
CA ARG A 263 33.37 -19.06 -9.33
C ARG A 263 32.05 -18.50 -9.83
N ILE A 264 31.87 -18.64 -11.15
CA ILE A 264 30.66 -18.20 -11.85
C ILE A 264 29.96 -19.38 -12.54
N LEU A 265 28.63 -19.31 -12.59
CA LEU A 265 27.79 -19.98 -13.57
C LEU A 265 27.47 -18.96 -14.67
N ALA A 266 27.99 -19.19 -15.88
CA ALA A 266 27.84 -18.29 -17.01
C ALA A 266 27.05 -18.91 -18.16
N ILE A 267 26.38 -18.06 -18.95
CA ILE A 267 25.83 -18.48 -20.23
C ILE A 267 26.97 -18.58 -21.24
N GLY A 268 27.12 -19.75 -21.87
CA GLY A 268 28.16 -20.01 -22.85
C GLY A 268 27.97 -19.24 -24.16
N THR A 269 28.97 -19.27 -25.04
CA THR A 269 28.97 -18.52 -26.31
C THR A 269 27.83 -18.89 -27.27
N GLY A 270 27.27 -20.10 -27.16
CA GLY A 270 26.07 -20.51 -27.89
C GLY A 270 24.76 -19.86 -27.41
N GLY A 271 24.82 -19.11 -26.31
CA GLY A 271 23.65 -18.49 -25.69
C GLY A 271 22.72 -19.49 -25.01
N PHE A 272 21.66 -18.96 -24.44
CA PHE A 272 20.55 -19.74 -23.89
C PHE A 272 19.26 -19.22 -24.53
N THR A 273 18.94 -19.84 -25.67
CA THR A 273 17.98 -19.31 -26.66
C THR A 273 16.60 -19.99 -26.61
N GLY A 274 16.47 -21.09 -25.88
CA GLY A 274 15.21 -21.79 -25.61
C GLY A 274 15.35 -22.81 -24.47
N GLY A 275 14.22 -23.39 -24.05
CA GLY A 275 14.14 -24.30 -22.91
C GLY A 275 14.28 -23.60 -21.56
N ALA A 276 14.46 -24.38 -20.49
CA ALA A 276 14.58 -23.84 -19.13
C ALA A 276 15.97 -24.08 -18.51
N LEU A 277 16.55 -23.05 -17.90
CA LEU A 277 17.60 -23.20 -16.90
C LEU A 277 16.91 -23.33 -15.54
N ARG A 278 16.95 -24.53 -14.95
CA ARG A 278 16.34 -24.79 -13.64
C ARG A 278 17.41 -25.01 -12.59
N LEU A 279 17.44 -24.14 -11.58
CA LEU A 279 18.30 -24.28 -10.42
C LEU A 279 17.45 -24.67 -9.21
N LYS A 280 17.60 -25.90 -8.75
CA LYS A 280 17.03 -26.42 -7.50
C LYS A 280 18.18 -27.01 -6.67
N ASN A 281 18.15 -26.82 -5.36
CA ASN A 281 19.23 -27.27 -4.46
C ASN A 281 20.65 -26.88 -4.93
N PHE A 282 20.77 -25.70 -5.55
CA PHE A 282 22.03 -25.19 -6.09
C PHE A 282 22.59 -24.10 -5.16
N VAL A 283 23.71 -24.39 -4.52
CA VAL A 283 24.34 -23.47 -3.56
C VAL A 283 25.57 -22.83 -4.17
N GLN A 284 25.58 -21.51 -4.25
CA GLN A 284 26.81 -20.77 -4.47
C GLN A 284 27.49 -20.47 -3.13
N GLN A 285 28.77 -20.82 -3.02
CA GLN A 285 29.63 -20.39 -1.92
C GLN A 285 30.30 -19.04 -2.24
N GLY A 286 30.44 -18.19 -1.22
CA GLY A 286 31.11 -16.89 -1.36
C GLY A 286 30.32 -15.87 -2.18
N THR A 287 30.86 -14.66 -2.30
CA THR A 287 30.13 -13.46 -2.73
C THR A 287 30.33 -13.08 -4.20
N THR A 288 30.88 -13.97 -5.03
CA THR A 288 31.11 -13.70 -6.46
C THR A 288 29.79 -13.50 -7.20
N THR A 289 29.59 -12.33 -7.79
CA THR A 289 28.35 -11.98 -8.52
C THR A 289 28.00 -13.00 -9.60
N GLN A 290 26.72 -13.36 -9.70
CA GLN A 290 26.20 -14.23 -10.75
C GLN A 290 25.37 -13.44 -11.76
N LYS A 291 25.54 -13.74 -13.05
CA LYS A 291 24.79 -13.10 -14.13
C LYS A 291 24.24 -14.14 -15.10
N PHE A 292 22.94 -14.12 -15.29
CA PHE A 292 22.21 -14.94 -16.26
C PHE A 292 21.54 -14.03 -17.28
N THR A 293 21.82 -14.25 -18.56
CA THR A 293 21.19 -13.52 -19.66
C THR A 293 20.66 -14.53 -20.67
N LEU A 294 19.38 -14.84 -20.53
CA LEU A 294 18.61 -15.74 -21.39
C LEU A 294 17.79 -14.89 -22.38
N THR A 295 17.42 -15.48 -23.52
CA THR A 295 16.57 -14.79 -24.50
C THR A 295 15.10 -14.76 -24.06
N GLU A 296 14.29 -14.01 -24.80
CA GLU A 296 12.83 -13.89 -24.59
C GLU A 296 12.05 -15.21 -24.73
N GLN A 297 12.66 -16.26 -25.26
CA GLN A 297 12.04 -17.58 -25.45
C GLN A 297 12.48 -18.62 -24.40
N ALA A 298 13.39 -18.24 -23.51
CA ALA A 298 13.98 -19.15 -22.53
C ALA A 298 13.52 -18.82 -21.11
N ALA A 299 13.43 -19.85 -20.28
CA ALA A 299 12.93 -19.75 -18.91
C ALA A 299 14.05 -19.87 -17.88
N LEU A 300 14.00 -19.04 -16.84
CA LEU A 300 14.82 -19.15 -15.64
C LEU A 300 13.95 -19.57 -14.45
N TYR A 301 14.22 -20.74 -13.89
CA TYR A 301 13.60 -21.20 -12.65
C TYR A 301 14.62 -21.16 -11.52
N LEU A 302 14.33 -20.37 -10.48
CA LEU A 302 15.08 -20.33 -9.23
C LEU A 302 14.21 -20.97 -8.15
N GLU A 303 14.49 -22.24 -7.88
CA GLU A 303 13.65 -23.11 -7.07
C GLU A 303 14.21 -23.30 -5.65
N THR A 304 13.41 -23.96 -4.81
CA THR A 304 13.75 -24.25 -3.42
C THR A 304 15.13 -24.92 -3.28
N GLY A 305 15.87 -24.50 -2.25
CA GLY A 305 17.24 -24.96 -1.97
C GLY A 305 18.31 -24.26 -2.80
N THR A 306 17.93 -23.45 -3.79
CA THR A 306 18.88 -22.57 -4.48
C THR A 306 19.23 -21.37 -3.61
N SER A 307 20.52 -21.09 -3.44
CA SER A 307 20.99 -19.97 -2.63
C SER A 307 22.20 -19.26 -3.24
N PHE A 308 22.14 -17.94 -3.19
CA PHE A 308 23.21 -17.05 -3.63
C PHE A 308 23.64 -16.17 -2.45
N GLN A 309 24.91 -16.29 -2.06
CA GLN A 309 25.53 -15.38 -1.09
C GLN A 309 25.99 -14.06 -1.73
N SER A 310 25.84 -13.94 -3.05
CA SER A 310 26.32 -12.86 -3.89
C SER A 310 25.20 -12.00 -4.45
N ASP A 311 25.58 -10.94 -5.15
CA ASP A 311 24.66 -10.23 -6.04
C ASP A 311 24.30 -11.11 -7.24
N VAL A 312 23.03 -11.09 -7.62
CA VAL A 312 22.49 -11.87 -8.75
C VAL A 312 21.80 -10.94 -9.72
N THR A 313 22.19 -11.01 -10.99
CA THR A 313 21.44 -10.40 -12.09
C THR A 313 20.90 -11.48 -13.01
N GLY A 314 19.58 -11.58 -13.16
CA GLY A 314 18.93 -12.55 -14.04
C GLY A 314 18.00 -11.86 -15.03
N THR A 315 18.15 -12.13 -16.32
CA THR A 315 17.23 -11.70 -17.37
C THR A 315 16.76 -12.92 -18.15
N ALA A 316 15.45 -13.10 -18.30
CA ALA A 316 14.88 -14.22 -19.02
C ALA A 316 13.52 -13.90 -19.65
N GLY A 317 13.20 -14.61 -20.72
CA GLY A 317 11.90 -14.60 -21.36
C GLY A 317 10.78 -15.04 -20.45
N GLU A 318 11.01 -16.08 -19.66
CA GLU A 318 10.12 -16.53 -18.59
C GLU A 318 10.91 -16.61 -17.28
N LEU A 319 10.33 -16.13 -16.18
CA LEU A 319 10.98 -16.00 -14.87
C LEU A 319 10.09 -16.60 -13.78
N TYR A 320 10.61 -17.60 -13.08
CA TYR A 320 9.92 -18.28 -11.99
C TYR A 320 10.76 -18.26 -10.71
N LEU A 321 10.18 -17.70 -9.65
CA LEU A 321 10.81 -17.55 -8.33
C LEU A 321 10.09 -18.44 -7.32
N ASN A 322 10.61 -19.65 -7.11
CA ASN A 322 9.92 -20.74 -6.41
C ASN A 322 10.73 -21.25 -5.20
N GLY A 323 11.15 -20.34 -4.33
CA GLY A 323 11.74 -20.66 -3.03
C GLY A 323 13.25 -20.47 -2.92
N ALA A 324 13.85 -19.65 -3.78
CA ALA A 324 15.27 -19.36 -3.74
C ALA A 324 15.63 -18.36 -2.62
N THR A 325 16.89 -18.38 -2.19
CA THR A 325 17.45 -17.45 -1.20
C THR A 325 18.51 -16.55 -1.84
N PHE A 326 18.36 -15.23 -1.67
CA PHE A 326 19.29 -14.21 -2.18
C PHE A 326 19.81 -13.39 -1.00
N LEU A 327 21.08 -13.54 -0.64
CA LEU A 327 21.67 -12.79 0.47
C LEU A 327 22.33 -11.48 0.02
N GLY A 328 22.78 -11.40 -1.24
CA GLY A 328 23.17 -10.14 -1.89
C GLY A 328 21.99 -9.48 -2.62
N THR A 329 22.29 -8.47 -3.43
CA THR A 329 21.28 -7.77 -4.24
C THR A 329 20.77 -8.66 -5.36
N ALA A 330 19.45 -8.80 -5.50
CA ALA A 330 18.81 -9.55 -6.58
C ALA A 330 18.16 -8.59 -7.59
N THR A 331 18.66 -8.56 -8.83
CA THR A 331 18.06 -7.84 -9.95
C THR A 331 17.53 -8.84 -10.97
N LEU A 332 16.21 -8.95 -11.08
CA LEU A 332 15.55 -10.00 -11.85
C LEU A 332 14.58 -9.38 -12.86
N THR A 333 14.79 -9.68 -14.14
CA THR A 333 14.07 -9.09 -15.27
C THR A 333 13.36 -10.16 -16.09
N LYS A 334 12.07 -9.96 -16.32
CA LYS A 334 11.21 -10.73 -17.22
C LYS A 334 11.03 -9.96 -18.53
N THR A 335 11.21 -10.60 -19.68
CA THR A 335 11.13 -9.95 -21.00
C THR A 335 10.14 -10.57 -21.98
N GLY A 336 9.70 -11.82 -21.78
CA GLY A 336 8.89 -12.54 -22.76
C GLY A 336 7.37 -12.26 -22.68
N ALA A 337 6.63 -12.92 -23.57
CA ALA A 337 5.19 -12.78 -23.71
C ALA A 337 4.35 -13.76 -22.89
N GLY A 338 4.95 -14.82 -22.33
CA GLY A 338 4.25 -15.77 -21.48
C GLY A 338 3.89 -15.19 -20.11
N ASP A 339 2.75 -15.63 -19.57
CA ASP A 339 2.35 -15.37 -18.19
C ASP A 339 3.12 -16.29 -17.23
N ASN A 340 3.60 -15.75 -16.11
CA ASN A 340 4.35 -16.49 -15.11
C ASN A 340 3.70 -16.38 -13.75
N ASP A 341 3.32 -17.54 -13.22
CA ASP A 341 2.80 -17.70 -11.87
C ASP A 341 3.89 -18.37 -11.02
N SER A 342 4.62 -17.57 -10.25
CA SER A 342 5.63 -18.07 -9.31
C SER A 342 5.00 -18.51 -8.01
N GLU A 343 5.40 -19.67 -7.50
CA GLU A 343 4.92 -20.23 -6.24
C GLU A 343 5.21 -19.29 -5.06
N GLY A 344 6.35 -18.58 -5.11
CA GLY A 344 6.85 -17.75 -4.03
C GLY A 344 7.68 -18.54 -3.03
N GLY A 345 7.72 -18.09 -1.78
CA GLY A 345 8.54 -18.68 -0.72
C GLY A 345 10.02 -18.29 -0.80
N ASN A 346 10.35 -17.25 -1.58
CA ASN A 346 11.72 -16.77 -1.72
C ASN A 346 12.12 -15.96 -0.49
N VAL A 347 13.42 -15.95 -0.18
CA VAL A 347 14.01 -15.13 0.87
C VAL A 347 14.99 -14.15 0.24
N PHE A 348 14.64 -12.87 0.25
CA PHE A 348 15.49 -11.78 -0.18
C PHE A 348 16.11 -11.10 1.04
N GLY A 349 17.34 -11.48 1.37
CA GLY A 349 18.18 -10.88 2.42
C GLY A 349 18.77 -9.53 2.02
N GLY A 350 19.12 -9.36 0.74
CA GLY A 350 19.61 -8.10 0.18
C GLY A 350 18.55 -7.31 -0.59
N VAL A 351 18.95 -6.17 -1.17
CA VAL A 351 18.06 -5.31 -1.97
C VAL A 351 17.50 -6.11 -3.15
N THR A 352 16.19 -5.97 -3.41
CA THR A 352 15.53 -6.65 -4.53
C THR A 352 15.02 -5.67 -5.55
N ILE A 353 15.29 -5.95 -6.82
CA ILE A 353 14.79 -5.21 -7.98
C ILE A 353 14.11 -6.22 -8.91
N ILE A 354 12.82 -6.06 -9.13
CA ILE A 354 12.03 -6.88 -10.06
C ILE A 354 11.59 -6.00 -11.23
N ASN A 355 12.04 -6.32 -12.44
CA ASN A 355 11.69 -5.60 -13.67
C ASN A 355 10.72 -6.41 -14.55
N GLN A 356 9.56 -5.84 -14.86
CA GLN A 356 8.61 -6.37 -15.86
C GLN A 356 8.73 -5.62 -17.18
N ASP A 357 9.63 -6.11 -18.03
CA ASP A 357 9.92 -5.53 -19.34
C ASP A 357 9.21 -6.28 -20.47
N GLY A 358 8.62 -7.44 -20.15
CA GLY A 358 7.85 -8.25 -21.09
C GLY A 358 6.38 -7.86 -21.25
N THR A 359 5.73 -8.52 -22.20
CA THR A 359 4.30 -8.32 -22.51
C THR A 359 3.39 -9.28 -21.75
N GLY A 360 3.92 -10.42 -21.28
CA GLY A 360 3.22 -11.35 -20.40
C GLY A 360 3.31 -10.95 -18.94
N ARG A 361 2.34 -11.38 -18.12
CA ARG A 361 2.29 -11.09 -16.69
C ARG A 361 3.43 -11.77 -15.92
N LEU A 362 3.98 -11.11 -14.91
CA LEU A 362 4.69 -11.79 -13.81
C LEU A 362 3.91 -11.65 -12.51
N ARG A 363 3.60 -12.80 -11.92
CA ARG A 363 2.95 -12.93 -10.62
C ARG A 363 3.87 -13.65 -9.64
N LEU A 364 3.99 -13.10 -8.44
CA LEU A 364 4.81 -13.63 -7.35
C LEU A 364 3.96 -13.97 -6.13
N GLY A 365 4.35 -14.99 -5.37
CA GLY A 365 3.68 -15.35 -4.11
C GLY A 365 2.32 -16.01 -4.28
N VAL A 366 2.19 -16.94 -5.24
CA VAL A 366 0.90 -17.61 -5.52
C VAL A 366 0.49 -18.58 -4.40
N SER A 367 1.43 -19.40 -3.92
CA SER A 367 1.15 -20.47 -2.94
C SER A 367 1.93 -20.30 -1.63
N ARG A 368 2.95 -19.43 -1.60
CA ARG A 368 3.79 -19.15 -0.43
C ARG A 368 4.21 -17.67 -0.44
N ALA A 369 4.24 -17.03 0.72
CA ALA A 369 4.71 -15.65 0.83
C ALA A 369 6.22 -15.54 0.59
N ASP A 370 6.64 -14.48 -0.10
CA ASP A 370 8.03 -14.05 -0.24
C ASP A 370 8.43 -13.16 0.93
N ALA A 371 9.66 -13.33 1.42
CA ALA A 371 10.23 -12.54 2.50
C ALA A 371 11.21 -11.50 1.92
N PHE A 372 10.86 -10.21 2.02
CA PHE A 372 11.70 -9.10 1.61
C PHE A 372 12.33 -8.43 2.84
N ASN A 373 13.58 -8.77 3.14
CA ASN A 373 14.30 -8.32 4.34
C ASN A 373 15.18 -7.07 4.09
N ALA A 374 15.06 -6.45 2.92
CA ALA A 374 15.72 -5.19 2.56
C ALA A 374 14.81 -4.37 1.62
N ALA A 375 15.34 -3.28 1.06
CA ALA A 375 14.59 -2.42 0.15
C ALA A 375 14.14 -3.17 -1.13
N LEU A 376 12.96 -2.83 -1.64
CA LEU A 376 12.35 -3.44 -2.82
C LEU A 376 12.07 -2.38 -3.90
N ALA A 377 12.45 -2.65 -5.13
CA ALA A 377 12.05 -1.91 -6.31
C ALA A 377 11.22 -2.79 -7.24
N LEU A 378 10.05 -2.30 -7.63
CA LEU A 378 9.10 -2.93 -8.54
C LEU A 378 8.94 -2.02 -9.75
N THR A 379 9.60 -2.38 -10.85
CA THR A 379 9.82 -1.54 -12.02
C THR A 379 9.45 -2.30 -13.29
N GLY A 380 9.48 -1.61 -14.43
CA GLY A 380 9.39 -2.26 -15.73
C GLY A 380 8.85 -1.37 -16.82
N THR A 381 9.28 -1.62 -18.05
CA THR A 381 8.85 -0.88 -19.25
C THR A 381 7.85 -1.65 -20.12
N GLY A 382 7.63 -2.93 -19.81
CA GLY A 382 6.77 -3.81 -20.59
C GLY A 382 5.29 -3.55 -20.36
N THR A 383 4.42 -4.10 -21.21
CA THR A 383 2.95 -3.98 -21.06
C THR A 383 2.35 -5.04 -20.14
N GLY A 384 3.09 -6.10 -19.83
CA GLY A 384 2.64 -7.16 -18.92
C GLY A 384 2.38 -6.65 -17.52
N ALA A 385 1.42 -7.26 -16.82
CA ALA A 385 1.12 -6.91 -15.43
C ALA A 385 2.25 -7.38 -14.49
N LEU A 386 2.56 -6.56 -13.49
CA LEU A 386 3.40 -6.94 -12.35
C LEU A 386 2.46 -7.16 -11.15
N GLU A 387 2.36 -8.41 -10.69
CA GLU A 387 1.51 -8.80 -9.55
C GLU A 387 2.37 -9.39 -8.43
N PRO A 388 3.09 -8.55 -7.67
CA PRO A 388 3.90 -9.01 -6.55
C PRO A 388 3.01 -9.24 -5.32
N ALA A 389 3.48 -10.12 -4.42
CA ALA A 389 2.78 -10.44 -3.19
C ALA A 389 1.30 -10.81 -3.42
N TYR A 390 1.04 -11.75 -4.34
CA TYR A 390 -0.30 -12.01 -4.87
C TYR A 390 -1.27 -12.61 -3.83
N ASN A 391 -0.84 -13.63 -3.09
CA ASN A 391 -1.58 -14.26 -2.00
C ASN A 391 -0.79 -14.20 -0.68
N HIS A 392 -1.43 -14.55 0.44
CA HIS A 392 -0.82 -14.64 1.78
C HIS A 392 -0.41 -13.30 2.40
N ALA A 393 0.02 -13.33 3.66
CA ALA A 393 0.54 -12.14 4.33
C ALA A 393 1.98 -11.86 3.89
N HIS A 394 2.25 -10.62 3.45
CA HIS A 394 3.60 -10.17 3.11
C HIS A 394 4.01 -8.99 3.99
N SER A 395 5.21 -9.09 4.56
CA SER A 395 5.78 -8.05 5.43
C SER A 395 6.88 -7.29 4.71
N PHE A 396 6.79 -5.95 4.75
CA PHE A 396 7.76 -5.03 4.20
C PHE A 396 8.25 -4.11 5.30
N ALA A 397 9.51 -4.27 5.71
CA ALA A 397 10.13 -3.48 6.79
C ALA A 397 11.03 -2.34 6.30
N HIS A 398 11.20 -2.21 4.98
CA HIS A 398 12.13 -1.29 4.33
C HIS A 398 11.44 -0.51 3.19
N ASN A 399 12.17 0.44 2.61
CA ASN A 399 11.66 1.29 1.54
C ASN A 399 11.20 0.46 0.33
N MET A 400 10.10 0.91 -0.29
CA MET A 400 9.57 0.38 -1.53
C MET A 400 9.59 1.45 -2.61
N THR A 401 10.06 1.10 -3.81
CA THR A 401 10.04 1.97 -5.00
C THR A 401 9.12 1.36 -6.05
N ILE A 402 8.04 2.04 -6.39
CA ILE A 402 7.05 1.63 -7.38
C ILE A 402 7.29 2.41 -8.68
N GLY A 403 8.04 1.82 -9.61
CA GLY A 403 8.31 2.39 -10.93
C GLY A 403 7.37 1.91 -12.04
N LYS A 404 6.49 0.95 -11.75
CA LYS A 404 5.47 0.45 -12.68
C LYS A 404 4.12 0.34 -11.98
N ALA A 405 3.05 0.67 -12.70
CA ALA A 405 1.70 0.60 -12.15
C ALA A 405 1.33 -0.84 -11.78
N LEU A 406 0.83 -1.04 -10.56
CA LEU A 406 0.52 -2.36 -10.02
C LEU A 406 -0.49 -2.31 -8.86
N THR A 407 -1.00 -3.49 -8.51
CA THR A 407 -1.74 -3.74 -7.28
C THR A 407 -0.98 -4.73 -6.40
N LEU A 408 -0.55 -4.29 -5.22
CA LEU A 408 -0.01 -5.18 -4.18
C LEU A 408 -1.15 -6.00 -3.60
N GLY A 409 -0.99 -7.32 -3.60
CA GLY A 409 -2.04 -8.22 -3.13
C GLY A 409 -3.25 -8.32 -4.03
N ALA A 410 -3.05 -8.29 -5.35
CA ALA A 410 -4.10 -8.45 -6.34
C ALA A 410 -4.94 -9.73 -6.18
N GLY A 411 -4.40 -10.78 -5.55
CA GLY A 411 -5.15 -11.94 -5.08
C GLY A 411 -5.68 -11.74 -3.65
N ASN A 412 -5.42 -12.70 -2.77
CA ASN A 412 -5.89 -12.65 -1.39
C ASN A 412 -4.82 -12.19 -0.37
N ALA A 413 -3.85 -11.36 -0.76
CA ALA A 413 -2.76 -10.97 0.14
C ALA A 413 -3.04 -9.76 1.04
N THR A 414 -2.54 -9.83 2.28
CA THR A 414 -2.50 -8.69 3.21
C THR A 414 -1.08 -8.16 3.30
N ILE A 415 -0.93 -6.86 3.08
CA ILE A 415 0.35 -6.16 2.99
C ILE A 415 0.64 -5.44 4.31
N TYR A 416 1.70 -5.85 4.99
CA TYR A 416 2.13 -5.29 6.27
C TYR A 416 3.31 -4.34 6.05
N LEU A 417 3.11 -3.06 6.35
CA LEU A 417 4.21 -2.11 6.54
C LEU A 417 4.64 -2.21 8.00
N THR A 418 5.82 -2.78 8.25
CA THR A 418 6.23 -3.25 9.59
C THR A 418 7.65 -2.83 9.96
N GLY A 419 8.13 -3.27 11.13
CA GLY A 419 9.48 -3.03 11.63
C GLY A 419 9.68 -1.60 12.17
N ALA A 420 10.81 -1.39 12.82
CA ALA A 420 11.13 -0.12 13.50
C ALA A 420 11.78 0.95 12.61
N ASN A 421 12.20 0.62 11.38
CA ASN A 421 12.90 1.56 10.50
C ASN A 421 11.95 2.64 9.94
N PRO A 422 12.42 3.87 9.66
CA PRO A 422 11.66 4.77 8.79
C PRO A 422 11.47 4.11 7.42
N GLN A 423 10.25 4.20 6.88
CA GLN A 423 9.89 3.52 5.63
C GLN A 423 9.28 4.51 4.66
N THR A 424 9.78 4.53 3.42
CA THR A 424 9.17 5.29 2.31
C THR A 424 8.55 4.32 1.32
N VAL A 425 7.28 4.55 0.96
CA VAL A 425 6.65 3.95 -0.22
C VAL A 425 6.62 5.05 -1.28
N GLY A 426 7.56 5.00 -2.21
CA GLY A 426 7.76 6.03 -3.23
C GLY A 426 7.74 5.48 -4.65
N GLY A 427 8.12 6.31 -5.61
CA GLY A 427 8.19 5.96 -7.03
C GLY A 427 7.33 6.90 -7.88
N THR A 428 7.33 6.69 -9.19
CA THR A 428 6.67 7.59 -10.15
C THR A 428 5.38 7.00 -10.72
N ALA A 429 5.08 5.73 -10.44
CA ALA A 429 3.91 5.04 -10.97
C ALA A 429 2.78 4.94 -9.93
N ALA A 430 1.55 4.77 -10.44
CA ALA A 430 0.37 4.57 -9.61
C ALA A 430 0.46 3.24 -8.85
N ALA A 431 0.22 3.27 -7.54
CA ALA A 431 0.25 2.08 -6.68
C ALA A 431 -1.12 1.84 -6.05
N SER A 432 -1.63 0.62 -6.14
CA SER A 432 -2.77 0.15 -5.36
C SER A 432 -2.35 -0.96 -4.39
N VAL A 433 -3.11 -1.13 -3.32
CA VAL A 433 -2.97 -2.21 -2.34
C VAL A 433 -4.35 -2.72 -1.95
N THR A 434 -4.54 -4.03 -1.96
CA THR A 434 -5.85 -4.61 -1.65
C THR A 434 -6.17 -4.48 -0.16
N ARG A 435 -5.31 -5.02 0.70
CA ARG A 435 -5.43 -4.96 2.16
C ARG A 435 -4.13 -4.47 2.77
N LEU A 436 -4.18 -3.31 3.41
CA LEU A 436 -3.04 -2.64 4.03
C LEU A 436 -3.12 -2.77 5.55
N VAL A 437 -2.00 -3.12 6.18
CA VAL A 437 -1.81 -3.04 7.62
C VAL A 437 -0.57 -2.18 7.89
N VAL A 438 -0.75 -1.10 8.65
CA VAL A 438 0.35 -0.27 9.13
C VAL A 438 0.63 -0.65 10.57
N ASN A 439 1.75 -1.32 10.81
CA ASN A 439 2.19 -1.76 12.14
C ASN A 439 3.65 -1.39 12.35
N LYS A 440 3.89 -0.09 12.49
CA LYS A 440 5.20 0.52 12.73
C LYS A 440 5.34 0.87 14.22
N PRO A 441 5.88 -0.03 15.07
CA PRO A 441 6.02 0.23 16.50
C PRO A 441 6.97 1.39 16.82
N ALA A 442 7.82 1.78 15.86
CA ALA A 442 8.64 2.98 15.89
C ALA A 442 8.73 3.59 14.48
N ASN A 443 8.94 4.91 14.42
CA ASN A 443 8.91 5.70 13.19
C ASN A 443 7.57 5.58 12.43
N GLY A 444 7.53 6.10 11.21
CA GLY A 444 6.33 6.13 10.38
C GLY A 444 6.57 5.61 8.96
N VAL A 445 5.51 5.70 8.16
CA VAL A 445 5.56 5.48 6.71
C VAL A 445 5.43 6.84 6.03
N LEU A 446 6.36 7.19 5.14
CA LEU A 446 6.21 8.30 4.21
C LEU A 446 5.66 7.78 2.88
N LEU A 447 4.56 8.34 2.40
CA LEU A 447 4.10 8.12 1.03
C LEU A 447 4.76 9.16 0.11
N GLY A 448 5.76 8.71 -0.65
CA GLY A 448 6.37 9.45 -1.76
C GLY A 448 5.71 9.17 -3.11
N THR A 449 4.61 8.41 -3.12
CA THR A 449 3.67 8.21 -4.23
C THR A 449 2.30 7.94 -3.62
N SER A 450 1.21 8.29 -4.30
CA SER A 450 -0.15 7.98 -3.83
C SER A 450 -0.35 6.48 -3.73
N LEU A 451 -0.96 6.02 -2.63
CA LEU A 451 -1.28 4.62 -2.41
C LEU A 451 -2.79 4.46 -2.30
N ARG A 452 -3.39 3.73 -3.25
CA ARG A 452 -4.83 3.45 -3.25
C ARG A 452 -5.14 2.13 -2.57
N VAL A 453 -5.88 2.18 -1.47
CA VAL A 453 -6.39 1.00 -0.75
C VAL A 453 -7.75 0.60 -1.34
N THR A 454 -7.90 -0.66 -1.74
CA THR A 454 -9.14 -1.12 -2.43
C THR A 454 -10.09 -1.94 -1.56
N GLU A 455 -9.65 -2.51 -0.43
CA GLU A 455 -10.56 -3.22 0.50
C GLU A 455 -10.43 -2.71 1.95
N THR A 456 -9.26 -2.83 2.57
CA THR A 456 -9.10 -2.44 3.99
C THR A 456 -7.76 -1.79 4.27
N ALA A 457 -7.77 -0.78 5.15
CA ALA A 457 -6.58 -0.24 5.80
C ALA A 457 -6.72 -0.36 7.33
N ALA A 458 -5.88 -1.17 7.96
CA ALA A 458 -5.79 -1.28 9.40
C ALA A 458 -4.58 -0.47 9.92
N LEU A 459 -4.86 0.60 10.65
CA LEU A 459 -3.86 1.47 11.28
C LEU A 459 -3.62 0.99 12.72
N GLN A 460 -2.56 0.22 12.97
CA GLN A 460 -2.29 -0.37 14.28
C GLN A 460 -1.26 0.43 15.08
N SER A 461 -0.16 0.80 14.44
CA SER A 461 0.91 1.62 15.04
C SER A 461 1.68 2.41 13.99
N GLY A 462 2.13 3.61 14.37
CA GLY A 462 2.92 4.53 13.57
C GLY A 462 2.10 5.43 12.66
N VAL A 463 2.69 6.56 12.29
CA VAL A 463 2.04 7.61 11.50
C VAL A 463 2.33 7.40 10.01
N VAL A 464 1.30 7.49 9.17
CA VAL A 464 1.45 7.58 7.71
C VAL A 464 1.52 9.06 7.34
N THR A 465 2.62 9.51 6.78
CA THR A 465 2.80 10.90 6.33
C THR A 465 2.52 10.98 4.84
N THR A 466 1.65 11.91 4.44
CA THR A 466 1.22 12.11 3.06
C THR A 466 1.39 13.59 2.66
N SER A 467 1.19 13.90 1.38
CA SER A 467 1.20 15.25 0.84
C SER A 467 0.05 15.44 -0.14
N SER A 468 -0.20 16.68 -0.60
CA SER A 468 -1.21 16.96 -1.63
C SER A 468 -0.96 16.20 -2.93
N ASP A 469 0.31 15.98 -3.28
CA ASP A 469 0.69 15.26 -4.50
C ASP A 469 0.63 13.73 -4.31
N HIS A 470 0.73 13.26 -3.06
CA HIS A 470 0.81 11.85 -2.68
C HIS A 470 -0.14 11.50 -1.53
N PRO A 471 -1.47 11.64 -1.70
CA PRO A 471 -2.45 11.27 -0.68
C PRO A 471 -2.52 9.75 -0.47
N LEU A 472 -2.97 9.34 0.72
CA LEU A 472 -3.53 8.01 0.91
C LEU A 472 -4.96 8.02 0.35
N ILE A 473 -5.25 7.12 -0.58
CA ILE A 473 -6.55 7.06 -1.26
C ILE A 473 -7.29 5.82 -0.77
N ILE A 474 -8.53 5.97 -0.32
CA ILE A 474 -9.43 4.91 0.09
C ILE A 474 -10.50 4.78 -0.97
N ALA A 475 -10.56 3.62 -1.62
CA ALA A 475 -11.53 3.35 -2.68
C ALA A 475 -12.98 3.31 -2.17
N ASP A 476 -13.92 3.29 -3.10
CA ASP A 476 -15.31 2.96 -2.81
C ASP A 476 -15.42 1.57 -2.16
N ASN A 477 -16.31 1.41 -1.19
CA ASN A 477 -16.48 0.23 -0.33
C ASN A 477 -15.27 -0.16 0.55
N ALA A 478 -14.13 0.53 0.43
CA ALA A 478 -12.95 0.26 1.26
C ALA A 478 -13.09 0.88 2.66
N THR A 479 -12.60 0.19 3.67
CA THR A 479 -12.74 0.59 5.09
C THR A 479 -11.41 0.91 5.75
N VAL A 480 -11.44 1.80 6.75
CA VAL A 480 -10.30 2.08 7.64
C VAL A 480 -10.65 1.67 9.06
N THR A 481 -9.73 0.95 9.74
CA THR A 481 -9.90 0.51 11.13
C THR A 481 -8.64 0.78 11.96
N GLY A 482 -8.76 0.78 13.28
CA GLY A 482 -7.62 0.91 14.21
C GLY A 482 -7.06 2.33 14.42
N ALA A 483 -7.53 3.31 13.64
CA ALA A 483 -7.09 4.69 13.75
C ALA A 483 -7.21 5.21 15.19
N SER A 484 -6.12 5.75 15.72
CA SER A 484 -5.98 6.14 17.13
C SER A 484 -4.83 7.13 17.28
N PRO A 485 -4.59 7.70 18.48
CA PRO A 485 -3.38 8.50 18.73
C PRO A 485 -2.06 7.75 18.47
N LYS A 486 -2.08 6.41 18.38
CA LYS A 486 -0.91 5.59 18.05
C LYS A 486 -0.70 5.39 16.54
N SER A 487 -1.73 5.58 15.72
CA SER A 487 -1.67 5.39 14.28
C SER A 487 -2.76 6.16 13.55
N PHE A 488 -2.33 7.12 12.74
CA PHE A 488 -3.20 8.00 11.96
C PHE A 488 -2.42 8.52 10.73
N VAL A 489 -3.09 9.23 9.84
CA VAL A 489 -2.49 9.87 8.67
C VAL A 489 -2.19 11.34 8.97
N SER A 490 -0.93 11.73 8.84
CA SER A 490 -0.46 13.11 8.92
C SER A 490 -0.34 13.70 7.52
N GLY A 491 -1.43 14.25 7.01
CA GLY A 491 -1.55 14.85 5.68
C GLY A 491 -2.89 14.48 5.03
N PRO A 492 -3.05 14.77 3.72
CA PRO A 492 -4.28 14.48 2.99
C PRO A 492 -4.62 12.99 2.90
N VAL A 493 -5.91 12.67 3.12
CA VAL A 493 -6.55 11.38 2.85
C VAL A 493 -7.74 11.60 1.93
N GLN A 494 -7.82 10.86 0.83
CA GLN A 494 -8.95 10.90 -0.11
C GLN A 494 -9.85 9.68 0.08
N LYS A 495 -11.18 9.87 0.08
CA LYS A 495 -12.20 8.81 0.01
C LYS A 495 -13.01 8.97 -1.27
N MET A 496 -13.24 7.87 -1.97
CA MET A 496 -14.10 7.80 -3.17
C MET A 496 -15.41 7.08 -2.85
N GLY A 497 -16.48 7.38 -3.59
CA GLY A 497 -17.75 6.62 -3.53
C GLY A 497 -18.75 7.21 -2.55
N ASP A 498 -19.83 6.47 -2.27
CA ASP A 498 -21.02 6.91 -1.52
C ASP A 498 -21.07 6.45 -0.05
N ASP A 499 -20.04 5.79 0.45
CA ASP A 499 -20.01 5.38 1.86
C ASP A 499 -19.85 6.57 2.82
N PRO A 500 -20.55 6.56 3.99
CA PRO A 500 -20.14 7.41 5.10
C PRO A 500 -18.73 7.03 5.56
N PHE A 501 -17.91 8.03 5.90
CA PHE A 501 -16.49 7.79 6.15
C PHE A 501 -15.94 8.64 7.29
N VAL A 502 -15.06 8.04 8.09
CA VAL A 502 -14.29 8.73 9.14
C VAL A 502 -12.85 8.83 8.68
N PHE A 503 -12.42 10.04 8.34
CA PHE A 503 -11.05 10.30 7.89
C PHE A 503 -10.08 10.11 9.06
N PRO A 504 -9.06 9.23 8.95
CA PRO A 504 -8.15 8.91 10.02
C PRO A 504 -7.00 9.94 10.15
N VAL A 505 -7.32 11.24 10.12
CA VAL A 505 -6.33 12.32 10.03
C VAL A 505 -5.84 12.82 11.38
N GLY A 506 -4.64 13.41 11.40
CA GLY A 506 -4.03 14.00 12.59
C GLY A 506 -2.72 14.74 12.29
N LYS A 507 -2.08 15.32 13.31
CA LYS A 507 -0.79 16.03 13.16
C LYS A 507 0.02 15.94 14.46
N GLY A 508 1.32 15.69 14.35
CA GLY A 508 2.19 15.55 15.52
C GLY A 508 1.79 14.34 16.36
N THR A 509 1.22 14.57 17.54
CA THR A 509 0.65 13.52 18.41
C THR A 509 -0.88 13.56 18.48
N ALA A 510 -1.52 14.51 17.81
CA ALA A 510 -2.96 14.70 17.85
C ALA A 510 -3.63 13.88 16.75
N PHE A 511 -4.46 12.91 17.15
CA PHE A 511 -5.41 12.25 16.28
C PHE A 511 -6.75 13.01 16.32
N ARG A 512 -7.22 13.45 15.16
CA ARG A 512 -8.35 14.38 15.01
C ARG A 512 -9.22 13.95 13.83
N PRO A 513 -9.96 12.83 13.98
CA PRO A 513 -10.77 12.33 12.89
C PRO A 513 -11.85 13.34 12.50
N VAL A 514 -12.20 13.39 11.22
CA VAL A 514 -13.38 14.12 10.72
C VAL A 514 -14.29 13.13 10.03
N SER A 515 -15.59 13.16 10.33
CA SER A 515 -16.55 12.27 9.69
C SER A 515 -17.33 12.99 8.60
N LEU A 516 -17.65 12.27 7.55
CA LEU A 516 -18.50 12.68 6.44
C LEU A 516 -19.68 11.70 6.34
N SER A 517 -20.90 12.23 6.25
CA SER A 517 -22.05 11.41 5.88
C SER A 517 -21.93 10.89 4.45
N ALA A 518 -22.71 9.86 4.10
CA ALA A 518 -22.75 9.30 2.75
C ALA A 518 -22.90 10.40 1.67
N PRO A 519 -21.94 10.57 0.74
CA PRO A 519 -22.07 11.41 -0.44
C PRO A 519 -22.74 10.66 -1.61
N ASN A 520 -22.67 11.19 -2.84
CA ASN A 520 -23.11 10.44 -4.03
C ASN A 520 -22.00 9.51 -4.53
N ALA A 521 -22.38 8.46 -5.28
CA ALA A 521 -21.45 7.42 -5.74
C ALA A 521 -20.30 7.93 -6.63
N ALA A 522 -20.49 9.07 -7.32
CA ALA A 522 -19.46 9.68 -8.17
C ALA A 522 -18.55 10.66 -7.42
N ASP A 523 -18.82 10.95 -6.16
CA ASP A 523 -18.07 11.95 -5.41
C ASP A 523 -16.75 11.39 -4.85
N ALA A 524 -15.80 12.31 -4.66
CA ALA A 524 -14.58 12.06 -3.92
C ALA A 524 -14.28 13.25 -3.01
N PHE A 525 -13.90 12.95 -1.77
CA PHE A 525 -13.57 13.95 -0.75
C PHE A 525 -12.16 13.71 -0.21
N THR A 526 -11.42 14.79 -0.03
CA THR A 526 -10.09 14.79 0.60
C THR A 526 -10.16 15.57 1.90
N ALA A 527 -9.57 15.04 2.97
CA ALA A 527 -9.47 15.73 4.24
C ALA A 527 -8.02 15.77 4.76
N GLU A 528 -7.63 16.88 5.38
CA GLU A 528 -6.37 17.04 6.13
C GLU A 528 -6.64 17.80 7.44
N TYR A 529 -5.93 17.44 8.51
CA TYR A 529 -5.98 18.14 9.79
C TYR A 529 -4.77 19.05 10.01
N PHE A 530 -5.03 20.24 10.55
CA PHE A 530 -4.06 21.25 10.93
C PHE A 530 -4.20 21.59 12.42
N ALA A 531 -3.08 21.49 13.16
CA ALA A 531 -3.01 21.79 14.60
C ALA A 531 -2.86 23.29 14.93
N THR A 532 -2.84 24.13 13.90
CA THR A 532 -2.75 25.59 13.98
C THR A 532 -3.61 26.21 12.91
N VAL A 533 -3.96 27.48 13.09
CA VAL A 533 -4.70 28.27 12.08
C VAL A 533 -3.97 28.24 10.73
N PRO A 534 -4.59 27.74 9.65
CA PRO A 534 -4.03 27.87 8.30
C PRO A 534 -3.99 29.35 7.87
N ASP A 535 -2.95 29.78 7.17
CA ASP A 535 -2.72 31.19 6.81
C ASP A 535 -3.95 31.86 6.16
N ALA A 536 -4.57 31.16 5.19
CA ALA A 536 -5.75 31.64 4.51
C ALA A 536 -6.94 31.89 5.47
N ALA A 537 -7.17 30.95 6.40
CA ALA A 537 -8.24 31.04 7.40
C ALA A 537 -7.93 32.05 8.52
N GLY A 538 -6.64 32.28 8.80
CA GLY A 538 -6.16 33.24 9.78
C GLY A 538 -6.42 34.70 9.39
N ALA A 539 -6.34 34.99 8.08
CA ALA A 539 -6.61 36.32 7.53
C ALA A 539 -8.11 36.67 7.40
N GLY A 540 -9.00 35.68 7.57
CA GLY A 540 -10.45 35.88 7.44
C GLY A 540 -11.05 36.78 8.52
N SER A 541 -11.93 37.70 8.12
CA SER A 541 -12.66 38.57 9.05
C SER A 541 -13.45 37.76 10.08
N LEU A 542 -13.29 38.11 11.37
CA LEU A 542 -14.03 37.51 12.48
C LEU A 542 -15.38 38.19 12.76
N ALA A 543 -15.80 39.12 11.90
CA ALA A 543 -17.05 39.84 12.07
C ALA A 543 -18.25 38.86 12.12
N GLY A 544 -19.10 39.00 13.14
CA GLY A 544 -20.26 38.13 13.36
C GLY A 544 -19.94 36.78 14.04
N LEU A 545 -18.70 36.56 14.47
CA LEU A 545 -18.31 35.40 15.30
C LEU A 545 -17.98 35.85 16.72
N ARG A 546 -18.50 35.14 17.71
CA ARG A 546 -18.10 35.31 19.11
C ARG A 546 -16.87 34.48 19.45
N TYR A 547 -16.80 33.29 18.90
CA TYR A 547 -15.72 32.36 19.17
C TYR A 547 -15.32 31.64 17.88
N ARG A 548 -14.02 31.40 17.74
CA ARG A 548 -13.44 30.53 16.72
C ARG A 548 -12.29 29.80 17.38
N CYS A 549 -12.26 28.47 17.28
CA CYS A 549 -11.11 27.71 17.72
C CYS A 549 -9.87 28.11 16.90
N ASN A 550 -8.71 28.15 17.55
CA ASN A 550 -7.42 28.53 16.95
C ASN A 550 -6.41 27.37 16.88
N THR A 551 -6.79 26.15 17.31
CA THR A 551 -5.89 24.98 17.38
C THR A 551 -6.32 23.79 16.53
N ASP A 552 -7.58 23.71 16.09
CA ASP A 552 -8.08 22.53 15.38
C ASP A 552 -8.82 22.95 14.12
N TYR A 553 -8.22 22.63 12.97
CA TYR A 553 -8.77 22.94 11.66
C TYR A 553 -8.71 21.71 10.77
N TRP A 554 -9.72 21.56 9.92
CA TRP A 554 -9.78 20.51 8.92
C TRP A 554 -10.00 21.13 7.55
N GLN A 555 -9.09 20.90 6.62
CA GLN A 555 -9.36 21.20 5.21
C GLN A 555 -10.16 20.04 4.66
N VAL A 556 -11.31 20.33 4.04
CA VAL A 556 -12.07 19.35 3.27
C VAL A 556 -12.26 19.89 1.87
N GLU A 557 -11.99 19.05 0.88
CA GLU A 557 -12.12 19.35 -0.55
C GLU A 557 -12.89 18.23 -1.24
N GLY A 558 -13.73 18.53 -2.24
CA GLY A 558 -14.50 17.51 -2.95
C GLY A 558 -15.48 18.08 -3.97
N SER A 559 -16.02 17.21 -4.83
CA SER A 559 -16.82 17.58 -6.01
C SER A 559 -18.21 18.16 -5.67
N LYS A 560 -18.61 19.15 -6.47
CA LYS A 560 -19.98 19.71 -6.52
C LYS A 560 -20.88 18.79 -7.37
N GLY A 561 -21.73 18.00 -6.73
CA GLY A 561 -22.91 17.34 -7.32
C GLY A 561 -24.17 17.74 -6.53
N ALA A 562 -25.38 17.55 -7.07
CA ALA A 562 -26.64 18.05 -6.49
C ALA A 562 -27.06 17.42 -5.13
N GLY A 563 -26.18 16.64 -4.47
CA GLY A 563 -26.40 16.06 -3.15
C GLY A 563 -25.91 16.96 -2.02
N THR A 564 -26.23 16.58 -0.78
CA THR A 564 -25.77 17.25 0.43
C THR A 564 -25.11 16.26 1.37
N VAL A 565 -24.03 16.68 2.05
CA VAL A 565 -23.36 15.88 3.08
C VAL A 565 -23.27 16.64 4.39
N GLN A 566 -23.07 15.94 5.50
CA GLN A 566 -22.81 16.53 6.81
C GLN A 566 -21.38 16.22 7.22
N ILE A 567 -20.74 17.19 7.88
CA ILE A 567 -19.42 17.05 8.49
C ILE A 567 -19.61 16.95 10.00
N THR A 568 -18.86 16.04 10.62
CA THR A 568 -18.83 15.89 12.07
C THR A 568 -17.42 16.15 12.57
N LEU A 569 -17.26 17.14 13.47
CA LEU A 569 -15.99 17.49 14.09
C LEU A 569 -15.95 17.04 15.56
N PRO A 570 -14.85 16.41 16.01
CA PRO A 570 -14.73 15.90 17.37
C PRO A 570 -14.53 17.03 18.39
N LEU A 571 -15.10 16.84 19.59
CA LEU A 571 -14.88 17.70 20.75
C LEU A 571 -13.77 17.11 21.62
N GLU A 572 -12.53 17.53 21.39
CA GLU A 572 -11.42 17.06 22.22
C GLU A 572 -11.32 17.88 23.53
N PRO A 573 -11.18 17.25 24.70
CA PRO A 573 -10.87 17.96 25.95
C PRO A 573 -9.52 18.70 25.88
N GLY A 574 -9.44 19.89 26.46
CA GLY A 574 -8.18 20.65 26.57
C GLY A 574 -7.68 21.31 25.28
N THR A 575 -8.40 21.18 24.17
CA THR A 575 -8.17 21.94 22.94
C THR A 575 -9.08 23.17 22.87
N CYS A 576 -8.80 24.09 21.94
CA CYS A 576 -9.64 25.25 21.69
C CYS A 576 -9.85 26.11 22.98
N PRO A 577 -8.81 26.82 23.48
CA PRO A 577 -8.91 27.57 24.72
C PRO A 577 -10.05 28.59 24.71
N GLY A 578 -10.87 28.61 25.77
CA GLY A 578 -12.04 29.49 25.85
C GLY A 578 -13.27 28.98 25.08
N ARG A 579 -13.26 27.73 24.61
CA ARG A 579 -14.40 27.10 23.94
C ARG A 579 -15.67 27.13 24.81
N PRO A 580 -16.80 27.64 24.27
CA PRO A 580 -18.11 27.57 24.91
C PRO A 580 -18.61 26.14 25.18
N LEU A 581 -19.69 26.01 25.96
CA LEU A 581 -20.38 24.73 26.13
C LEU A 581 -20.82 24.16 24.77
N PRO A 582 -20.79 22.82 24.58
CA PRO A 582 -21.08 22.18 23.28
C PRO A 582 -22.39 22.63 22.61
N GLN A 583 -23.45 22.89 23.39
CA GLN A 583 -24.76 23.33 22.88
C GLN A 583 -24.76 24.72 22.18
N TYR A 584 -23.70 25.50 22.37
CA TYR A 584 -23.50 26.81 21.77
C TYR A 584 -22.50 26.78 20.60
N LEU A 585 -21.89 25.63 20.30
CA LEU A 585 -20.95 25.49 19.20
C LEU A 585 -21.66 25.22 17.88
N SER A 586 -21.08 25.77 16.82
CA SER A 586 -21.36 25.39 15.43
C SER A 586 -20.07 25.05 14.70
N ILE A 587 -20.21 24.42 13.54
CA ILE A 587 -19.13 24.23 12.59
C ILE A 587 -19.03 25.48 11.73
N LEU A 588 -17.86 26.09 11.73
CA LEU A 588 -17.53 27.21 10.86
C LEU A 588 -16.74 26.69 9.67
N ASN A 589 -17.05 27.18 8.47
CA ASN A 589 -16.35 26.88 7.23
C ASN A 589 -15.77 28.17 6.62
N TYR A 590 -14.45 28.24 6.48
CA TYR A 590 -13.79 29.31 5.76
C TYR A 590 -13.70 28.97 4.28
N ARG A 591 -14.49 29.70 3.48
CA ARG A 591 -14.50 29.63 2.02
C ARG A 591 -14.79 30.99 1.42
N ASP A 592 -14.33 31.22 0.19
CA ASP A 592 -14.55 32.47 -0.54
C ASP A 592 -14.14 33.73 0.25
N GLY A 593 -13.06 33.64 1.04
CA GLY A 593 -12.53 34.74 1.84
C GLY A 593 -13.33 35.10 3.10
N ARG A 594 -14.33 34.29 3.51
CA ARG A 594 -15.17 34.56 4.69
C ARG A 594 -15.51 33.31 5.48
N TRP A 595 -15.85 33.50 6.75
CA TRP A 595 -16.41 32.45 7.60
C TRP A 595 -17.91 32.30 7.34
N VAL A 596 -18.33 31.06 7.06
CA VAL A 596 -19.72 30.66 6.96
C VAL A 596 -20.05 29.77 8.15
N ASP A 597 -21.15 30.08 8.82
CA ASP A 597 -21.72 29.24 9.89
C ASP A 597 -22.57 28.14 9.26
N GLU A 598 -22.07 26.91 9.31
CA GLU A 598 -22.70 25.71 8.74
C GLU A 598 -23.64 25.01 9.74
N GLY A 599 -23.93 25.65 10.87
CA GLY A 599 -24.74 25.09 11.94
C GLY A 599 -23.99 24.03 12.76
N GLY A 600 -24.68 23.47 13.75
CA GLY A 600 -24.08 22.51 14.67
C GLY A 600 -25.10 21.95 15.63
N THR A 601 -25.22 20.63 15.66
CA THR A 601 -25.93 19.89 16.71
C THR A 601 -24.94 18.99 17.42
N VAL A 602 -24.99 18.97 18.75
CA VAL A 602 -24.18 18.04 19.55
C VAL A 602 -24.65 16.63 19.25
N ASP A 603 -23.73 15.71 18.99
CA ASP A 603 -24.06 14.30 18.79
C ASP A 603 -24.67 13.70 20.07
N ALA A 604 -25.33 12.54 19.93
CA ALA A 604 -26.00 11.89 21.06
C ALA A 604 -25.04 11.53 22.22
N ALA A 605 -23.76 11.34 21.93
CA ALA A 605 -22.73 11.03 22.92
C ALA A 605 -22.12 12.26 23.61
N GLY A 606 -22.37 13.48 23.12
CA GLY A 606 -21.75 14.69 23.66
C GLY A 606 -20.27 14.84 23.29
N THR A 607 -19.79 14.10 22.28
CA THR A 607 -18.38 13.99 21.90
C THR A 607 -18.04 14.67 20.57
N ALA A 608 -19.03 15.15 19.83
CA ALA A 608 -18.81 15.81 18.54
C ALA A 608 -19.91 16.84 18.21
N ILE A 609 -19.63 17.72 17.25
CA ILE A 609 -20.61 18.61 16.63
C ILE A 609 -20.85 18.16 15.19
N VAL A 610 -22.12 18.04 14.78
CA VAL A 610 -22.55 17.68 13.42
C VAL A 610 -23.12 18.90 12.71
N SER A 611 -22.66 19.18 11.49
CA SER A 611 -23.12 20.33 10.69
C SER A 611 -24.55 20.15 10.19
N ASN A 612 -25.15 21.22 9.66
CA ASN A 612 -26.29 21.07 8.76
C ASN A 612 -25.87 20.37 7.47
N ALA A 613 -26.86 19.98 6.65
CA ALA A 613 -26.62 19.43 5.32
C ALA A 613 -25.96 20.49 4.41
N LEU A 614 -24.78 20.16 3.89
CA LEU A 614 -23.93 21.05 3.12
C LEU A 614 -24.01 20.69 1.64
N SER A 615 -24.38 21.67 0.81
CA SER A 615 -24.29 21.57 -0.66
C SER A 615 -22.90 21.95 -1.20
N ASN A 616 -22.03 22.47 -0.33
CA ASN A 616 -20.64 22.78 -0.63
C ASN A 616 -19.79 22.48 0.60
N CYS A 617 -18.84 21.56 0.47
CA CYS A 617 -17.93 21.15 1.54
C CYS A 617 -16.48 21.57 1.32
N ALA A 618 -16.22 22.42 0.32
CA ALA A 618 -14.88 22.94 0.10
C ALA A 618 -14.57 24.06 1.11
N GLY A 619 -13.46 23.93 1.82
CA GLY A 619 -12.92 24.97 2.70
C GLY A 619 -12.22 24.44 3.95
N TYR A 620 -11.91 25.37 4.87
CA TYR A 620 -11.34 25.05 6.17
C TYR A 620 -12.41 25.09 7.26
N PHE A 621 -12.64 23.94 7.88
CA PHE A 621 -13.61 23.75 8.94
C PHE A 621 -12.95 23.89 10.31
N THR A 622 -13.67 24.50 11.26
CA THR A 622 -13.28 24.54 12.67
C THR A 622 -14.52 24.66 13.56
N LEU A 623 -14.34 24.47 14.87
CA LEU A 623 -15.40 24.74 15.85
C LEU A 623 -15.45 26.23 16.16
N GLY A 624 -16.64 26.79 16.25
CA GLY A 624 -16.84 28.18 16.63
C GLY A 624 -18.18 28.44 17.26
N GLN A 625 -18.42 29.70 17.61
CA GLN A 625 -19.72 30.21 18.00
C GLN A 625 -19.99 31.45 17.15
N PRO A 626 -20.96 31.39 16.22
CA PRO A 626 -21.46 32.57 15.57
C PRO A 626 -22.24 33.40 16.58
N PHE A 627 -22.39 34.67 16.28
CA PHE A 627 -23.09 35.58 17.15
C PHE A 627 -24.61 35.30 17.13
N TYR A 628 -25.18 35.01 18.30
CA TYR A 628 -26.62 34.83 18.50
C TYR A 628 -27.09 35.64 19.71
N VAL A 629 -28.35 36.08 19.67
CA VAL A 629 -29.09 36.48 20.87
C VAL A 629 -30.01 35.35 21.27
N LEU A 630 -29.89 34.91 22.51
CA LEU A 630 -30.88 34.03 23.12
C LEU A 630 -31.97 34.90 23.74
N VAL A 631 -33.21 34.72 23.30
CA VAL A 631 -34.39 35.36 23.87
C VAL A 631 -35.21 34.31 24.61
N ASN A 632 -35.37 34.47 25.93
CA ASN A 632 -36.23 33.63 26.74
C ASN A 632 -37.48 34.43 27.16
N ALA A 633 -38.66 34.01 26.72
CA ALA A 633 -39.93 34.62 27.09
C ALA A 633 -40.81 33.58 27.81
N SER A 634 -41.04 33.77 29.11
CA SER A 634 -41.59 32.71 29.96
C SER A 634 -43.10 32.48 29.85
N GLN A 635 -43.86 33.19 28.99
CA GLN A 635 -45.27 32.91 28.63
C GLN A 635 -45.67 33.62 27.32
N VAL A 636 -45.22 33.15 26.17
CA VAL A 636 -45.75 33.59 24.86
C VAL A 636 -46.62 32.45 24.31
N ASN A 637 -47.88 32.76 23.99
CA ASN A 637 -48.80 31.80 23.36
C ASN A 637 -48.27 31.39 21.98
N ALA A 638 -48.33 30.10 21.66
CA ALA A 638 -47.73 29.46 20.48
C ALA A 638 -48.21 30.03 19.13
N THR A 639 -49.31 30.77 19.08
CA THR A 639 -49.90 31.30 17.84
C THR A 639 -49.38 32.67 17.40
N THR A 640 -48.57 33.37 18.22
CA THR A 640 -48.26 34.79 18.02
C THR A 640 -46.86 35.16 18.49
N TYR A 641 -45.82 34.58 17.89
CA TYR A 641 -44.46 35.15 17.98
C TYR A 641 -43.87 35.17 16.58
N ALA A 642 -43.53 36.35 16.08
CA ALA A 642 -42.90 36.53 14.77
C ALA A 642 -41.73 37.49 14.92
N VAL A 643 -40.49 36.97 14.85
CA VAL A 643 -39.30 37.82 14.77
C VAL A 643 -39.18 38.32 13.33
N ASP A 644 -39.68 39.53 13.05
CA ASP A 644 -39.51 40.19 11.75
C ASP A 644 -38.63 41.43 11.88
N GLY A 645 -37.49 41.42 11.18
CA GLY A 645 -36.56 42.55 11.10
C GLY A 645 -35.64 42.44 9.89
N PRO A 646 -35.10 43.56 9.36
CA PRO A 646 -34.15 43.52 8.24
C PRO A 646 -32.93 42.69 8.62
N GLY A 647 -32.64 41.63 7.85
CA GLY A 647 -31.48 40.78 8.10
C GLY A 647 -31.57 39.86 9.31
N MET A 648 -32.77 39.44 9.72
CA MET A 648 -32.90 38.39 10.74
C MET A 648 -33.66 37.19 10.20
N THR A 649 -33.17 36.00 10.52
CA THR A 649 -33.86 34.74 10.26
C THR A 649 -33.92 33.95 11.57
N PRO A 650 -35.11 33.55 12.04
CA PRO A 650 -35.23 32.54 13.09
C PRO A 650 -34.42 31.31 12.68
N VAL A 651 -33.59 30.77 13.59
CA VAL A 651 -32.89 29.52 13.30
C VAL A 651 -33.94 28.41 13.19
N ALA A 652 -34.00 27.73 12.05
CA ALA A 652 -34.97 26.66 11.81
C ALA A 652 -34.87 25.58 12.90
N GLY A 653 -36.01 25.21 13.50
CA GLY A 653 -36.11 24.15 14.52
C GLY A 653 -36.21 24.61 15.97
N THR A 654 -36.06 25.90 16.30
CA THR A 654 -36.30 26.41 17.67
C THR A 654 -37.74 26.88 17.86
N SER A 655 -38.71 25.95 17.98
CA SER A 655 -40.04 26.28 18.52
C SER A 655 -40.01 26.09 20.04
N GLY A 656 -39.68 27.15 20.77
CA GLY A 656 -39.66 27.13 22.24
C GLY A 656 -41.03 27.42 22.85
N ALA A 657 -41.59 26.47 23.61
CA ALA A 657 -42.76 26.66 24.46
C ALA A 657 -42.33 26.94 25.91
N ASN A 658 -43.01 27.82 26.64
CA ASN A 658 -42.87 28.02 28.10
C ASN A 658 -41.42 27.98 28.62
N GLY A 659 -40.59 28.96 28.22
CA GLY A 659 -39.24 29.13 28.80
C GLY A 659 -38.09 28.45 28.05
N THR A 660 -38.29 27.99 26.81
CA THR A 660 -37.17 27.56 25.94
C THR A 660 -36.52 28.75 25.23
N GLU A 661 -35.19 28.76 25.15
CA GLU A 661 -34.40 29.81 24.49
C GLU A 661 -34.60 29.80 22.96
N GLN A 662 -34.92 30.95 22.35
CA GLN A 662 -34.87 31.10 20.89
C GLN A 662 -33.53 31.69 20.44
N LYS A 663 -32.89 31.07 19.46
CA LYS A 663 -31.65 31.56 18.82
C LYS A 663 -32.02 32.54 17.70
N ILE A 664 -31.70 33.82 17.86
CA ILE A 664 -31.85 34.84 16.82
C ILE A 664 -30.46 35.14 16.24
N LYS A 665 -30.33 35.03 14.91
CA LYS A 665 -29.09 35.35 14.16
C LYS A 665 -29.22 36.74 13.53
N PRO A 666 -28.47 37.75 13.99
CA PRO A 666 -28.36 39.03 13.29
C PRO A 666 -27.54 38.85 12.00
N THR A 667 -27.92 39.53 10.91
CA THR A 667 -27.01 39.68 9.76
C THR A 667 -25.80 40.48 10.22
N ALA A 668 -24.60 40.00 9.89
CA ALA A 668 -23.33 40.49 10.43
C ALA A 668 -23.24 42.03 10.40
N PRO A 669 -22.93 42.69 11.53
CA PRO A 669 -22.64 44.11 11.54
C PRO A 669 -21.29 44.38 10.86
N ALA A 670 -21.16 45.55 10.23
CA ALA A 670 -19.85 46.04 9.80
C ALA A 670 -19.00 46.30 11.06
N ALA A 671 -17.78 45.77 11.10
CA ALA A 671 -16.88 45.92 12.24
C ALA A 671 -16.70 47.42 12.59
N GLY A 672 -17.04 47.80 13.82
CA GLY A 672 -16.88 49.17 14.33
C GLY A 672 -18.16 50.01 14.43
N ALA A 673 -19.34 49.50 14.05
CA ALA A 673 -20.61 50.21 14.19
C ALA A 673 -21.37 49.81 15.47
N THR A 674 -22.09 50.77 16.07
CA THR A 674 -23.11 50.49 17.10
C THR A 674 -24.38 50.07 16.36
N ASP A 675 -24.60 48.77 16.19
CA ASP A 675 -25.74 48.25 15.43
C ASP A 675 -26.95 47.96 16.33
N LYS A 676 -28.12 47.97 15.69
CA LYS A 676 -29.44 47.86 16.31
C LYS A 676 -30.25 46.79 15.60
N PHE A 677 -31.00 45.97 16.33
CA PHE A 677 -32.02 45.10 15.73
C PHE A 677 -33.32 45.14 16.51
N THR A 678 -34.45 45.00 15.80
CA THR A 678 -35.79 45.04 16.39
C THR A 678 -36.38 43.64 16.49
N ILE A 679 -36.75 43.21 17.69
CA ILE A 679 -37.55 42.00 17.96
C ILE A 679 -39.01 42.42 18.00
N ARG A 680 -39.85 41.84 17.14
CA ARG A 680 -41.30 42.00 17.27
C ARG A 680 -41.89 40.86 18.09
N ILE A 681 -42.67 41.19 19.10
CA ILE A 681 -43.46 40.22 19.87
C ILE A 681 -44.90 40.41 19.44
N ALA A 682 -45.39 39.50 18.59
CA ALA A 682 -46.77 39.51 18.17
C ALA A 682 -47.69 39.17 19.38
N PRO A 683 -48.85 39.82 19.51
CA PRO A 683 -49.76 39.52 20.61
C PRO A 683 -50.73 38.41 20.25
N SER A 684 -51.01 37.48 21.18
CA SER A 684 -52.23 36.65 21.09
C SER A 684 -53.45 37.55 21.11
N ALA A 685 -54.49 37.20 20.35
CA ALA A 685 -55.70 37.99 20.13
C ALA A 685 -56.10 38.84 21.36
N GLY A 686 -55.92 40.17 21.26
CA GLY A 686 -56.28 41.15 22.30
C GLY A 686 -55.14 41.95 22.94
N ASN A 687 -53.87 41.60 22.75
CA ASN A 687 -52.72 42.39 23.28
C ASN A 687 -52.13 43.35 22.21
N GLN A 688 -51.36 44.37 22.63
CA GLN A 688 -50.62 45.26 21.71
C GLN A 688 -49.25 44.65 21.32
N GLN A 689 -48.80 44.90 20.09
CA GLN A 689 -47.48 44.51 19.58
C GLN A 689 -46.37 45.23 20.37
N LEU A 690 -45.35 44.48 20.81
CA LEU A 690 -44.16 45.04 21.46
C LEU A 690 -42.95 44.86 20.55
N ASP A 691 -42.42 45.97 20.06
CA ASP A 691 -41.18 46.01 19.29
C ASP A 691 -40.03 46.39 20.23
N ILE A 692 -38.94 45.62 20.23
CA ILE A 692 -37.80 45.80 21.14
C ILE A 692 -36.54 45.99 20.30
N GLU A 693 -35.92 47.16 20.36
CA GLU A 693 -34.63 47.43 19.75
C GLU A 693 -33.51 47.06 20.73
N VAL A 694 -32.59 46.20 20.33
CA VAL A 694 -31.40 45.87 21.14
C VAL A 694 -30.19 46.47 20.45
N VAL A 695 -29.38 47.19 21.23
CA VAL A 695 -28.20 47.94 20.80
C VAL A 695 -26.95 47.19 21.26
N TYR A 696 -25.97 47.05 20.38
CA TYR A 696 -24.68 46.43 20.72
C TYR A 696 -23.54 47.42 20.78
N ASP A 697 -22.48 47.05 21.48
CA ASP A 697 -21.19 47.70 21.36
C ASP A 697 -20.34 47.13 20.20
N ALA A 698 -19.14 47.67 20.01
CA ALA A 698 -18.21 47.26 18.96
C ALA A 698 -17.65 45.82 19.14
N GLN A 699 -17.88 45.20 20.30
CA GLN A 699 -17.51 43.82 20.62
C GLN A 699 -18.71 42.86 20.53
N LEU A 700 -19.86 43.36 20.05
CA LEU A 700 -21.13 42.64 19.92
C LEU A 700 -21.75 42.27 21.27
N LEU A 701 -21.42 42.96 22.36
CA LEU A 701 -22.12 42.77 23.63
C LEU A 701 -23.37 43.65 23.69
N VAL A 702 -24.43 43.14 24.33
CA VAL A 702 -25.68 43.90 24.51
C VAL A 702 -25.37 45.12 25.37
N LYS A 703 -25.38 46.29 24.74
CA LYS A 703 -25.12 47.58 25.36
C LYS A 703 -26.38 48.18 25.97
N GLU A 704 -27.51 48.03 25.29
CA GLU A 704 -28.78 48.62 25.73
C GLU A 704 -29.97 47.89 25.10
N VAL A 705 -31.09 47.80 25.80
CA VAL A 705 -32.37 47.30 25.27
C VAL A 705 -33.39 48.43 25.32
N ARG A 706 -34.14 48.64 24.24
CA ARG A 706 -35.05 49.76 24.04
C ARG A 706 -36.42 49.24 23.59
N ALA A 707 -37.50 49.82 24.11
CA ALA A 707 -38.84 49.62 23.57
C ALA A 707 -39.06 50.58 22.39
N VAL A 708 -39.59 50.06 21.28
CA VAL A 708 -39.87 50.83 20.06
C VAL A 708 -41.36 51.18 20.03
N SER A 709 -41.65 52.44 19.76
CA SER A 709 -43.00 52.97 19.56
C SER A 709 -43.07 53.77 18.25
N PRO A 710 -44.28 54.08 17.73
CA PRO A 710 -44.43 54.96 16.58
C PRO A 710 -43.81 56.36 16.75
N ALA A 711 -43.52 56.79 17.99
CA ALA A 711 -42.92 58.08 18.32
C ALA A 711 -41.38 58.01 18.53
N GLY A 712 -40.78 56.82 18.45
CA GLY A 712 -39.34 56.59 18.66
C GLY A 712 -39.03 55.46 19.64
N SER A 713 -37.73 55.16 19.79
CA SER A 713 -37.20 54.15 20.71
C SER A 713 -36.85 54.75 22.08
N LEU A 714 -37.24 54.12 23.18
CA LEU A 714 -36.88 54.52 24.54
C LEU A 714 -36.17 53.38 25.29
N PRO A 715 -35.18 53.65 26.16
CA PRO A 715 -34.53 52.63 26.98
C PRO A 715 -35.55 51.83 27.79
N LEU A 716 -35.48 50.50 27.70
CA LEU A 716 -36.22 49.62 28.58
C LEU A 716 -35.49 49.59 29.93
N ALA A 717 -36.23 49.62 31.04
CA ALA A 717 -35.60 49.59 32.36
C ALA A 717 -35.00 48.19 32.63
N PRO A 718 -33.83 48.10 33.29
CA PRO A 718 -33.17 46.83 33.62
C PRO A 718 -34.02 45.86 34.47
N ASP A 719 -35.11 46.32 35.06
CA ASP A 719 -36.03 45.45 35.81
C ASP A 719 -36.82 44.50 34.89
N TYR A 720 -36.90 44.81 33.60
CA TYR A 720 -37.68 44.06 32.60
C TYR A 720 -36.86 43.01 31.85
N TYR A 721 -35.53 43.09 31.93
CA TYR A 721 -34.65 42.17 31.22
C TYR A 721 -33.35 41.94 31.99
N GLU A 722 -32.69 40.84 31.68
CA GLU A 722 -31.41 40.47 32.23
C GLU A 722 -30.49 40.10 31.09
N VAL A 723 -29.31 40.72 31.06
CA VAL A 723 -28.23 40.36 30.15
C VAL A 723 -27.30 39.42 30.91
N VAL A 724 -27.29 38.14 30.53
CA VAL A 724 -26.39 37.14 31.10
C VAL A 724 -25.20 36.95 30.16
N ASP A 725 -24.01 36.88 30.76
CA ASP A 725 -22.72 36.75 30.07
C ASP A 725 -22.43 37.85 29.01
N GLY A 726 -23.19 38.95 29.02
CA GLY A 726 -23.04 40.09 28.10
C GLY A 726 -23.81 39.98 26.77
N PHE A 727 -24.54 38.89 26.50
CA PHE A 727 -25.24 38.69 25.21
C PHE A 727 -26.54 37.89 25.29
N ASN A 728 -26.77 37.07 26.33
CA ASN A 728 -28.04 36.37 26.50
C ASN A 728 -29.08 37.32 27.10
N LEU A 729 -30.22 37.49 26.44
CA LEU A 729 -31.24 38.43 26.86
C LEU A 729 -32.47 37.69 27.41
N TYR A 730 -32.63 37.70 28.73
CA TYR A 730 -33.78 37.12 29.41
C TYR A 730 -34.78 38.20 29.75
N PHE A 731 -36.04 38.06 29.34
CA PHE A 731 -37.09 39.00 29.78
C PHE A 731 -37.69 38.51 31.10
N ARG A 732 -37.78 39.40 32.09
CA ARG A 732 -38.28 39.08 33.43
C ARG A 732 -39.81 39.06 33.46
N LYS A 733 -40.39 38.10 34.19
CA LYS A 733 -41.85 37.96 34.38
C LYS A 733 -42.38 39.04 35.33
N GLU A 734 -43.33 39.86 34.89
CA GLU A 734 -44.20 40.60 35.81
C GLU A 734 -45.25 39.65 36.41
N ARG A 735 -45.26 39.52 37.74
CA ARG A 735 -46.33 38.81 38.47
C ARG A 735 -47.54 39.76 38.62
N ARG A 736 -48.54 39.63 37.74
CA ARG A 736 -50.01 39.70 37.98
C ARG A 736 -50.82 40.62 37.04
N GLN A 737 -51.76 39.94 36.37
CA GLN A 737 -53.10 40.31 35.89
C GLN A 737 -53.28 41.28 34.72
N ALA A 738 -54.01 40.76 33.73
CA ALA A 738 -54.33 41.33 32.43
C ALA A 738 -55.32 42.50 32.50
N ALA A 739 -55.25 43.36 31.48
CA ALA A 739 -56.08 44.55 31.20
C ALA A 739 -55.76 45.83 32.00
N ARG A 740 -54.48 46.17 32.16
CA ARG A 740 -53.99 47.46 32.67
C ARG A 740 -53.06 48.13 31.65
N LEU A 741 -53.28 49.42 31.36
CA LEU A 741 -52.29 50.29 30.71
C LEU A 741 -51.55 51.02 31.82
N ASP A 742 -50.39 50.50 32.23
CA ASP A 742 -49.56 51.10 33.28
C ASP A 742 -48.77 52.30 32.72
N LEU A 743 -49.07 53.50 33.22
CA LEU A 743 -48.25 54.70 33.01
C LEU A 743 -47.19 54.75 34.12
N ARG A 744 -45.93 54.48 33.77
CA ARG A 744 -44.81 54.40 34.73
C ARG A 744 -44.60 55.74 35.45
N THR A 745 -44.70 55.70 36.77
CA THR A 745 -44.17 56.72 37.69
C THR A 745 -43.33 56.00 38.75
N ASN A 746 -42.46 56.72 39.46
CA ASN A 746 -41.53 56.14 40.45
C ASN A 746 -42.22 55.69 41.77
N LEU A 747 -43.56 55.55 41.76
CA LEU A 747 -44.37 55.12 42.90
C LEU A 747 -44.80 53.66 42.65
N SER A 748 -44.60 52.80 43.63
CA SER A 748 -44.81 51.34 43.56
C SER A 748 -46.24 50.88 43.20
N ASN A 749 -47.22 51.79 43.14
CA ASN A 749 -48.60 51.51 42.73
C ASN A 749 -49.14 52.33 41.54
N GLY A 750 -48.36 53.25 40.95
CA GLY A 750 -48.66 53.95 39.68
C GLY A 750 -49.93 54.83 39.62
N LEU A 751 -50.02 55.65 38.55
CA LEU A 751 -51.25 56.31 38.10
C LEU A 751 -51.97 55.35 37.15
N TYR A 752 -53.26 55.08 37.36
CA TYR A 752 -54.04 54.20 36.50
C TYR A 752 -55.36 54.84 36.05
N TYR A 753 -55.87 54.43 34.88
CA TYR A 753 -57.19 54.84 34.37
C TYR A 753 -58.23 53.75 34.64
N ASN A 754 -59.27 54.09 35.41
CA ASN A 754 -60.37 53.19 35.73
C ASN A 754 -61.49 53.35 34.69
N GLN A 755 -61.48 52.51 33.65
CA GLN A 755 -62.46 52.57 32.55
C GLN A 755 -63.91 52.45 33.03
N GLY A 756 -64.19 51.64 34.05
CA GLY A 756 -65.56 51.42 34.55
C GLY A 756 -66.16 52.64 35.26
N ALA A 757 -65.31 53.57 35.73
CA ALA A 757 -65.73 54.76 36.48
C ALA A 757 -65.39 56.09 35.76
N GLY A 758 -64.78 56.04 34.57
CA GLY A 758 -64.44 57.23 33.78
C GLY A 758 -63.47 58.20 34.46
N LYS A 759 -62.59 57.69 35.34
CA LYS A 759 -61.66 58.51 36.15
C LYS A 759 -60.23 57.99 36.13
N PHE A 760 -59.29 58.93 36.19
CA PHE A 760 -57.88 58.66 36.48
C PHE A 760 -57.69 58.62 38.00
N GLU A 761 -57.02 57.60 38.51
CA GLU A 761 -56.80 57.40 39.94
C GLU A 761 -55.31 57.23 40.24
N VAL A 762 -54.83 57.96 41.26
CA VAL A 762 -53.52 57.77 41.87
C VAL A 762 -53.76 57.16 43.24
N SER A 763 -53.28 55.93 43.46
CA SER A 763 -53.38 55.27 44.76
C SER A 763 -52.06 55.40 45.51
N LEU A 764 -52.12 55.90 46.74
CA LEU A 764 -50.93 56.13 47.56
C LEU A 764 -50.69 54.94 48.50
N PRO A 765 -49.49 54.36 48.55
CA PRO A 765 -49.23 53.15 49.33
C PRO A 765 -49.28 53.33 50.86
N ASN A 766 -49.38 54.56 51.38
CA ASN A 766 -49.61 54.83 52.80
C ASN A 766 -50.03 56.30 53.04
N PRO A 767 -51.31 56.66 52.80
CA PRO A 767 -51.76 58.06 52.77
C PRO A 767 -51.63 58.76 54.12
N ALA A 768 -51.60 58.01 55.23
CA ALA A 768 -51.44 58.55 56.58
C ALA A 768 -50.07 59.22 56.83
N LEU A 769 -49.07 58.98 55.98
CA LEU A 769 -47.73 59.59 56.09
C LEU A 769 -47.67 61.03 55.56
N PHE A 770 -48.68 61.48 54.83
CA PHE A 770 -48.71 62.79 54.18
C PHE A 770 -49.71 63.73 54.88
N THR A 771 -49.34 65.00 55.03
CA THR A 771 -50.21 66.04 55.62
C THR A 771 -50.97 66.81 54.55
N ARG A 772 -50.45 66.84 53.31
CA ARG A 772 -51.09 67.46 52.17
C ARG A 772 -50.73 66.73 50.88
N THR A 773 -51.74 66.50 50.04
CA THR A 773 -51.61 65.76 48.78
C THR A 773 -52.43 66.47 47.72
N GLN A 774 -51.83 66.94 46.63
CA GLN A 774 -52.52 67.65 45.54
C GLN A 774 -52.21 67.03 44.18
N LEU A 775 -53.25 66.69 43.42
CA LEU A 775 -53.12 66.36 42.00
C LEU A 775 -53.57 67.55 41.17
N HIS A 776 -52.66 68.12 40.39
CA HIS A 776 -52.92 69.14 39.39
C HIS A 776 -52.92 68.50 38.01
N VAL A 777 -53.89 68.81 37.16
CA VAL A 777 -53.93 68.36 35.76
C VAL A 777 -53.99 69.58 34.84
N TYR A 778 -53.11 69.60 33.86
CA TYR A 778 -52.92 70.66 32.88
C TYR A 778 -53.13 70.11 31.48
N ARG A 779 -53.75 70.92 30.61
CA ARG A 779 -53.79 70.62 29.19
C ARG A 779 -52.59 71.27 28.50
N LEU A 780 -51.87 70.51 27.67
CA LEU A 780 -50.61 70.93 27.06
C LEU A 780 -50.77 71.51 25.66
N ASP A 781 -51.82 71.13 24.92
CA ASP A 781 -52.16 71.66 23.59
C ASP A 781 -52.93 72.99 23.63
N HIS A 782 -53.13 73.57 24.82
CA HIS A 782 -53.68 74.90 25.05
C HIS A 782 -52.80 75.62 26.11
N PRO A 783 -52.83 76.97 26.28
CA PRO A 783 -51.85 77.69 27.10
C PRO A 783 -51.99 77.32 28.59
N ARG A 784 -51.26 76.29 29.03
CA ARG A 784 -51.17 75.71 30.39
C ARG A 784 -52.35 76.07 31.31
N THR A 785 -53.57 75.88 30.84
CA THR A 785 -54.74 76.20 31.65
C THR A 785 -54.91 75.06 32.62
N LYS A 786 -54.85 75.37 33.92
CA LYS A 786 -55.09 74.41 34.99
C LYS A 786 -56.52 73.91 34.88
N VAL A 787 -56.72 72.61 34.62
CA VAL A 787 -58.03 72.04 34.30
C VAL A 787 -58.72 71.49 35.56
N ALA A 788 -57.96 71.00 36.54
CA ALA A 788 -58.51 70.52 37.81
C ALA A 788 -57.48 70.48 38.95
N VAL A 789 -57.99 70.53 40.19
CA VAL A 789 -57.28 70.22 41.44
C VAL A 789 -58.15 69.29 42.27
N ALA A 790 -57.66 68.10 42.59
CA ALA A 790 -58.31 67.21 43.56
C ALA A 790 -57.60 67.31 44.92
N ASN A 791 -58.36 67.46 46.00
CA ASN A 791 -57.82 67.75 47.34
C ASN A 791 -58.65 67.03 48.43
N PRO A 792 -58.23 65.83 48.87
CA PRO A 792 -58.59 65.38 50.23
C PRO A 792 -57.35 64.91 51.02
N PRO A 793 -57.18 65.37 52.28
CA PRO A 793 -56.06 64.95 53.13
C PRO A 793 -56.18 63.53 53.72
N THR A 794 -57.26 62.78 53.46
CA THR A 794 -57.55 61.51 54.15
C THR A 794 -58.10 60.37 53.27
N ALA A 795 -58.09 60.52 51.93
CA ALA A 795 -58.56 59.46 51.03
C ALA A 795 -57.40 58.66 50.44
N ASN A 796 -57.59 57.35 50.27
CA ASN A 796 -56.58 56.46 49.68
C ASN A 796 -56.29 56.75 48.21
N ASP A 797 -57.25 57.37 47.50
CA ASP A 797 -57.20 57.59 46.07
C ASP A 797 -57.44 59.07 45.74
N LEU A 798 -56.48 59.68 45.05
CA LEU A 798 -56.71 60.94 44.34
C LEU A 798 -57.30 60.62 42.98
N SER A 799 -58.42 61.26 42.63
CA SER A 799 -59.07 61.01 41.35
C SER A 799 -59.33 62.29 40.57
N TRP A 800 -59.20 62.18 39.25
CA TRP A 800 -59.68 63.17 38.30
C TRP A 800 -60.70 62.51 37.37
N VAL A 801 -61.91 63.05 37.34
CA VAL A 801 -62.98 62.60 36.43
C VAL A 801 -62.90 63.46 35.17
N ALA A 802 -62.76 62.84 34.00
CA ALA A 802 -62.60 63.54 32.72
C ALA A 802 -63.92 64.12 32.15
N ALA A 803 -64.91 64.41 33.00
CA ALA A 803 -66.23 64.86 32.57
C ALA A 803 -66.14 66.22 31.85
N GLY A 804 -66.38 66.21 30.54
CA GLY A 804 -66.28 67.40 29.68
C GLY A 804 -64.86 67.70 29.14
N ALA A 805 -63.88 66.83 29.36
CA ALA A 805 -62.54 66.98 28.81
C ALA A 805 -62.50 66.57 27.33
N THR A 806 -61.90 67.39 26.47
CA THR A 806 -61.73 67.06 25.05
C THR A 806 -60.47 66.22 24.81
N PRO A 807 -60.41 65.41 23.73
CA PRO A 807 -59.18 64.71 23.33
C PRO A 807 -57.99 65.67 23.21
N GLY A 808 -56.81 65.25 23.67
CA GLY A 808 -55.63 66.10 23.75
C GLY A 808 -54.53 65.54 24.65
N VAL A 809 -53.41 66.27 24.77
CA VAL A 809 -52.28 65.89 25.64
C VAL A 809 -52.43 66.60 26.98
N TYR A 810 -52.34 65.84 28.06
CA TYR A 810 -52.45 66.34 29.42
C TYR A 810 -51.17 66.05 30.21
N GLN A 811 -50.78 66.98 31.08
CA GLN A 811 -49.75 66.80 32.09
C GLN A 811 -50.41 66.75 33.46
N PHE A 812 -49.92 65.89 34.35
CA PHE A 812 -50.26 65.94 35.75
C PHE A 812 -49.05 66.27 36.61
N GLU A 813 -49.30 66.97 37.72
CA GLU A 813 -48.34 67.22 38.79
C GLU A 813 -48.95 66.76 40.11
N LEU A 814 -48.32 65.79 40.77
CA LEU A 814 -48.69 65.31 42.09
C LEU A 814 -47.74 65.90 43.13
N GLU A 815 -48.24 66.76 43.99
CA GLU A 815 -47.50 67.31 45.12
C GLU A 815 -47.83 66.55 46.39
N LEU A 816 -46.81 66.03 47.06
CA LEU A 816 -46.89 65.34 48.35
C LEU A 816 -46.12 66.14 49.39
N GLU A 817 -46.75 66.43 50.53
CA GLU A 817 -46.12 67.04 51.70
C GLU A 817 -46.18 66.06 52.87
N ASP A 818 -45.03 65.72 53.45
CA ASP A 818 -44.95 64.81 54.60
C ASP A 818 -45.30 65.53 55.93
N ARG A 819 -45.33 64.78 57.05
CA ARG A 819 -45.57 65.34 58.40
C ARG A 819 -44.48 66.29 58.90
N GLN A 820 -43.35 66.39 58.20
CA GLN A 820 -42.22 67.26 58.55
C GLN A 820 -42.20 68.53 57.69
N GLY A 821 -43.18 68.71 56.79
CA GLY A 821 -43.29 69.88 55.89
C GLY A 821 -42.46 69.75 54.62
N THR A 822 -41.88 68.58 54.33
CA THR A 822 -41.08 68.37 53.12
C THR A 822 -41.99 68.13 51.93
N LYS A 823 -41.87 68.96 50.89
CA LYS A 823 -42.64 68.85 49.64
C LYS A 823 -41.87 68.07 48.57
N LYS A 824 -42.55 67.15 47.90
CA LYS A 824 -42.08 66.47 46.68
C LYS A 824 -43.12 66.56 45.59
N THR A 825 -42.70 66.95 44.40
CA THR A 825 -43.57 67.05 43.22
C THR A 825 -43.19 65.97 42.21
N TYR A 826 -44.18 65.21 41.75
CA TYR A 826 -44.04 64.19 40.71
C TYR A 826 -44.83 64.63 39.48
N GLN A 827 -44.25 64.47 38.28
CA GLN A 827 -44.90 64.91 37.04
C GLN A 827 -45.00 63.77 36.05
N GLY A 828 -46.05 63.78 35.22
CA GLY A 828 -46.19 62.84 34.11
C GLY A 828 -47.17 63.35 33.06
N GLN A 829 -47.23 62.68 31.92
CA GLN A 829 -48.09 63.08 30.79
C GLN A 829 -48.92 61.89 30.30
N PHE A 830 -50.13 62.17 29.81
CA PHE A 830 -50.98 61.19 29.15
C PHE A 830 -51.74 61.84 28.00
N ILE A 831 -52.17 61.02 27.04
CA ILE A 831 -52.97 61.47 25.89
C ILE A 831 -54.39 60.96 26.07
N LEU A 832 -55.36 61.86 26.14
CA LEU A 832 -56.78 61.53 26.11
C LEU A 832 -57.21 61.40 24.64
N LYS A 833 -57.63 60.21 24.24
CA LYS A 833 -58.16 59.91 22.90
C LYS A 833 -59.71 60.03 22.91
N PRO A 834 -60.37 60.19 21.74
CA PRO A 834 -61.83 60.25 21.63
C PRO A 834 -62.55 59.07 22.27
#